data_AF-A0A7S2UT77-F1
#
_entry.id   AF-A0A7S2UT77-F1
#
_cell.length_a   1.000
_cell.length_b   1.000
_cell.length_c   1.000
_cell.angle_alpha   90.00
_cell.angle_beta   90.00
_cell.angle_gamma   90.00
#
_symmetry.space_group_name_H-M   'P 1'
#
loop_
_entity.id
_entity.type
_entity.pdbx_description
1 polymer ?
#
loop_
_entity_poly.entity_id
_entity_poly.type
_entity_poly.pdbx_seq_one_letter_code
_entity_poly.pdbx_strand_id
1 'polypeptide(L)'
;MGNALACLSPVKKGGGNGNYSKESKKYGDYHRQNSGQSLAWTAAGTEVESLPDPKLVLTHTEVPTALQIRKHLFSLDMPPYMPDQYGQPRVSGEATLPDDSYIVKLVKTLQSCLVALGATRNNALTTAKLESWAVLIYESMSGHGRDFHGIQHVFDISYNAGALETVSVLFHDVIYLSIDGGLTERQSHILDGVIKNYNKRMRAPPGVTVPLIIGKIDPEKDILLAIVANVFGYDLSRKVVLEKGENEFLSAVVALRVLSSVLTLAQLAQVAAIIEHTIPFRMPDANRDRPPVKLFRRLKHTNEMFGIGMSQQDMVETIQRAVDVANRDVGNFCTTDRAWFLDNTWNLLPETNLPLRDASLYTVGDFFFALKKMEGFFSFLDASCVYNAFRRVPDPLTLSLMTKRAQSNIAIGRQYIRAKLVTQAILAAMAELSGGGDIPISIFMGDLPDINDYCTRLDDYIPSADKQDDELLLDDIDVDSVSSDTAVPGRKASITMISTAITPPAAAAAAAVPEDEYFSDHETNDHGTHDTPTMITREDEQTSSTQPQKKEKEEPLIDVEVYELLAEGRRTDTKFDMRHSKFAAYVYRKLGDRGLEERISLCVYPVTPTSANALLATIPFLVEIVSIVSKVAITRADALRRIVHNLPHPNDIS
;
A
#
# COMPACT_ATOMS: atom_id res chain seq x y z
N MET A 1 0.60 17.13 -4.85
CA MET A 1 0.26 18.57 -4.95
C MET A 1 1.31 19.37 -4.23
N GLY A 2 2.06 20.20 -4.95
CA GLY A 2 3.01 21.16 -4.40
C GLY A 2 2.61 22.58 -4.77
N ASN A 3 2.99 23.52 -3.90
CA ASN A 3 2.83 24.97 -3.95
C ASN A 3 1.47 25.56 -3.55
N ALA A 4 1.42 26.09 -2.32
CA ALA A 4 0.83 27.38 -2.02
C ALA A 4 1.41 27.94 -0.71
N LEU A 5 1.59 29.26 -0.67
CA LEU A 5 1.87 30.13 0.49
C LEU A 5 3.34 30.37 0.85
N ALA A 6 3.95 31.24 0.06
CA ALA A 6 4.92 32.23 0.52
C ALA A 6 4.21 33.43 1.17
N CYS A 7 5.03 34.25 1.85
CA CYS A 7 4.76 35.56 2.48
C CYS A 7 4.37 35.52 3.96
N LEU A 8 5.36 35.76 4.83
CA LEU A 8 5.49 37.01 5.60
C LEU A 8 6.83 37.01 6.37
N SER A 9 7.79 37.84 5.94
CA SER A 9 8.84 38.36 6.83
C SER A 9 8.26 39.55 7.60
N PRO A 10 8.75 39.92 8.81
CA PRO A 10 9.86 40.89 8.83
C PRO A 10 10.79 40.88 10.07
N VAL A 11 11.86 41.67 9.90
CA VAL A 11 12.67 42.40 10.90
C VAL A 11 13.87 41.70 11.57
N LYS A 12 15.04 42.14 11.09
CA LYS A 12 16.36 42.13 11.72
C LYS A 12 16.40 42.95 13.02
N LYS A 13 16.99 42.38 14.07
CA LYS A 13 17.92 43.01 15.05
C LYS A 13 18.76 41.84 15.59
N GLY A 14 20.09 41.84 15.71
CA GLY A 14 21.08 42.89 15.80
C GLY A 14 21.99 42.55 16.99
N GLY A 15 23.27 42.30 16.73
CA GLY A 15 24.35 42.42 17.73
C GLY A 15 24.81 41.14 18.42
N GLY A 16 26.14 40.94 18.49
CA GLY A 16 26.74 40.01 19.44
C GLY A 16 28.10 39.45 19.04
N ASN A 17 29.15 40.24 19.24
CA ASN A 17 30.58 39.90 19.15
C ASN A 17 30.97 38.61 19.91
N GLY A 18 32.08 37.99 19.48
CA GLY A 18 32.85 37.11 20.37
C GLY A 18 33.95 36.28 19.71
N ASN A 19 35.08 36.92 19.40
CA ASN A 19 36.39 36.29 19.12
C ASN A 19 36.83 35.35 20.25
N TYR A 20 37.54 34.27 19.91
CA TYR A 20 38.78 33.72 20.53
C TYR A 20 39.19 32.51 19.64
N SER A 21 40.21 32.59 18.77
CA SER A 21 41.66 32.34 19.02
C SER A 21 41.90 31.05 19.83
N LYS A 22 42.82 30.14 19.54
CA LYS A 22 44.08 30.17 18.79
C LYS A 22 44.71 28.76 18.96
N GLU A 23 45.57 28.36 18.03
CA GLU A 23 46.82 27.57 18.26
C GLU A 23 46.70 26.15 18.88
N SER A 24 47.43 25.10 18.49
CA SER A 24 48.54 24.92 17.54
C SER A 24 49.04 23.47 17.64
N LYS A 25 49.62 22.96 16.53
CA LYS A 25 50.88 22.15 16.44
C LYS A 25 50.92 20.75 17.13
N LYS A 26 51.65 19.72 16.68
CA LYS A 26 52.47 19.36 15.50
C LYS A 26 53.15 18.00 15.86
N TYR A 27 53.62 17.26 14.85
CA TYR A 27 54.53 16.09 14.87
C TYR A 27 53.93 14.71 15.23
N GLY A 28 54.27 13.60 14.57
CA GLY A 28 55.28 13.38 13.52
C GLY A 28 55.28 11.93 13.02
N ASP A 29 55.84 11.76 11.82
CA ASP A 29 56.07 10.55 11.05
C ASP A 29 56.89 9.46 11.78
N TYR A 30 56.70 8.19 11.40
CA TYR A 30 57.81 7.30 10.99
C TYR A 30 57.33 6.09 10.16
N HIS A 31 58.02 5.89 9.03
CA HIS A 31 58.10 4.73 8.12
C HIS A 31 58.30 3.36 8.82
N ARG A 32 58.15 2.15 8.24
CA ARG A 32 58.54 1.65 6.90
C ARG A 32 58.05 0.20 6.69
N GLN A 33 57.67 -0.11 5.45
CA GLN A 33 57.86 -1.32 4.60
C GLN A 33 58.11 -2.71 5.24
N ASN A 34 57.43 -3.76 4.75
CA ASN A 34 58.00 -4.64 3.69
C ASN A 34 57.07 -5.79 3.21
N SER A 35 57.16 -6.08 1.90
CA SER A 35 57.06 -7.39 1.17
C SER A 35 55.98 -8.42 1.60
N GLY A 36 55.10 -8.94 0.74
CA GLY A 36 55.29 -9.37 -0.64
C GLY A 36 55.50 -10.89 -0.67
N GLN A 37 54.51 -11.66 -1.15
CA GLN A 37 54.73 -12.94 -1.86
C GLN A 37 53.47 -13.44 -2.58
N SER A 38 53.68 -13.72 -3.86
CA SER A 38 52.84 -14.40 -4.84
C SER A 38 52.84 -15.90 -4.57
N LEU A 39 51.74 -16.60 -4.88
CA LEU A 39 51.76 -17.99 -5.38
C LEU A 39 50.46 -18.28 -6.14
N ALA A 40 50.62 -18.58 -7.43
CA ALA A 40 49.62 -19.11 -8.34
C ALA A 40 49.53 -20.64 -8.19
N TRP A 41 48.33 -21.22 -8.26
CA TRP A 41 48.12 -22.64 -8.58
C TRP A 41 46.88 -22.82 -9.49
N THR A 42 47.21 -23.15 -10.74
CA THR A 42 46.63 -24.13 -11.67
C THR A 42 45.15 -24.57 -11.63
N ALA A 43 44.62 -24.64 -12.85
CA ALA A 43 43.35 -25.18 -13.29
C ALA A 43 43.28 -26.72 -13.33
N ALA A 44 42.07 -27.24 -13.12
CA ALA A 44 41.51 -28.50 -13.64
C ALA A 44 39.97 -28.28 -13.56
N GLY A 45 39.11 -28.53 -14.54
CA GLY A 45 39.17 -29.44 -15.69
C GLY A 45 38.02 -30.44 -15.54
N THR A 46 37.00 -30.34 -16.43
CA THR A 46 35.96 -31.35 -16.78
C THR A 46 34.95 -31.74 -15.68
N GLU A 47 33.64 -31.94 -15.90
CA GLU A 47 32.89 -32.54 -17.02
C GLU A 47 31.51 -31.89 -17.19
N VAL A 48 31.04 -31.83 -18.45
CA VAL A 48 29.69 -31.42 -18.86
C VAL A 48 28.90 -32.69 -19.13
N GLU A 49 27.88 -32.97 -18.32
CA GLU A 49 26.90 -34.03 -18.61
C GLU A 49 25.82 -33.52 -19.57
N SER A 50 25.69 -34.23 -20.68
CA SER A 50 24.70 -34.06 -21.74
C SER A 50 23.29 -34.47 -21.28
N LEU A 51 22.32 -33.56 -21.40
CA LEU A 51 20.89 -33.88 -21.27
C LEU A 51 20.35 -34.45 -22.60
N PRO A 52 19.46 -35.46 -22.57
CA PRO A 52 18.86 -36.03 -23.77
C PRO A 52 17.70 -35.17 -24.31
N ASP A 53 17.68 -35.07 -25.63
CA ASP A 53 16.68 -34.43 -26.48
C ASP A 53 15.32 -35.16 -26.44
N PRO A 54 14.20 -34.51 -26.02
CA PRO A 54 12.88 -35.08 -26.22
C PRO A 54 12.25 -34.49 -27.47
N LYS A 55 12.23 -35.29 -28.54
CA LYS A 55 11.36 -35.10 -29.71
C LYS A 55 9.90 -35.02 -29.25
N LEU A 56 9.33 -33.82 -29.19
CA LEU A 56 7.90 -33.62 -29.04
C LEU A 56 7.21 -33.83 -30.39
N VAL A 57 6.45 -34.92 -30.47
CA VAL A 57 5.46 -35.16 -31.53
C VAL A 57 4.31 -34.19 -31.30
N LEU A 58 4.13 -33.23 -32.22
CA LEU A 58 3.00 -32.30 -32.22
C LEU A 58 1.75 -33.04 -32.70
N THR A 59 0.89 -33.48 -31.78
CA THR A 59 -0.51 -33.78 -32.08
C THR A 59 -1.35 -32.53 -31.86
N HIS A 60 -2.22 -32.22 -32.82
CA HIS A 60 -3.17 -31.11 -32.80
C HIS A 60 -3.88 -30.97 -31.45
N THR A 61 -3.59 -29.89 -30.72
CA THR A 61 -4.38 -29.44 -29.56
C THR A 61 -4.80 -28.00 -29.77
N GLU A 62 -6.07 -27.77 -29.43
CA GLU A 62 -6.84 -26.55 -29.59
C GLU A 62 -6.11 -25.30 -29.06
N VAL A 63 -6.30 -24.18 -29.77
CA VAL A 63 -5.76 -22.87 -29.37
C VAL A 63 -6.44 -22.43 -28.07
N PRO A 64 -5.70 -22.22 -26.96
CA PRO A 64 -6.31 -21.79 -25.70
C PRO A 64 -6.94 -20.41 -25.83
N THR A 65 -8.10 -20.22 -25.22
CA THR A 65 -8.77 -18.91 -25.14
C THR A 65 -7.91 -17.89 -24.39
N ALA A 66 -8.11 -16.58 -24.65
CA ALA A 66 -7.39 -15.51 -23.95
C ALA A 66 -7.49 -15.60 -22.41
N LEU A 67 -8.60 -16.13 -21.88
CA LEU A 67 -8.81 -16.37 -20.46
C LEU A 67 -7.96 -17.53 -19.92
N GLN A 68 -7.74 -18.59 -20.71
CA GLN A 68 -6.87 -19.71 -20.36
C GLN A 68 -5.40 -19.32 -20.43
N ILE A 69 -5.00 -18.52 -21.42
CA ILE A 69 -3.64 -17.95 -21.51
C ILE A 69 -3.38 -17.02 -20.32
N ARG A 70 -4.37 -16.21 -19.93
CA ARG A 70 -4.31 -15.36 -18.73
C ARG A 70 -4.10 -16.22 -17.47
N LYS A 71 -4.92 -17.25 -17.23
CA LYS A 71 -4.75 -18.17 -16.10
C LYS A 71 -3.38 -18.87 -16.09
N HIS A 72 -2.86 -19.29 -17.25
CA HIS A 72 -1.59 -20.02 -17.35
C HIS A 72 -0.35 -19.12 -17.14
N LEU A 73 -0.39 -17.87 -17.61
CA LEU A 73 0.67 -16.88 -17.34
C LEU A 73 0.72 -16.46 -15.86
N PHE A 74 -0.40 -16.56 -15.14
CA PHE A 74 -0.48 -16.23 -13.71
C PHE A 74 -0.26 -17.43 -12.78
N SER A 75 -0.29 -18.67 -13.28
CA SER A 75 -0.09 -19.90 -12.50
C SER A 75 1.35 -20.45 -12.51
N LEU A 76 2.34 -19.68 -12.98
CA LEU A 76 3.74 -20.08 -12.83
C LEU A 76 4.13 -19.95 -11.35
N ASP A 77 4.28 -21.11 -10.71
CA ASP A 77 4.81 -21.25 -9.36
C ASP A 77 6.22 -20.70 -9.31
N MET A 78 6.37 -19.54 -8.67
CA MET A 78 7.67 -19.03 -8.28
C MET A 78 8.18 -19.82 -7.08
N PRO A 79 9.50 -20.01 -6.91
CA PRO A 79 10.02 -20.38 -5.62
C PRO A 79 9.48 -19.40 -4.57
N PRO A 80 9.05 -19.87 -3.38
CA PRO A 80 8.27 -19.08 -2.45
C PRO A 80 9.13 -17.95 -1.91
N TYR A 81 9.01 -16.76 -2.51
CA TYR A 81 9.55 -15.55 -1.90
C TYR A 81 8.76 -15.19 -0.63
N MET A 82 7.52 -15.71 -0.52
CA MET A 82 6.84 -16.13 0.71
C MET A 82 5.93 -17.31 0.37
N PRO A 83 5.85 -18.38 1.17
CA PRO A 83 4.93 -19.46 0.89
C PRO A 83 3.48 -18.96 1.06
N ASP A 84 2.60 -19.30 0.12
CA ASP A 84 1.13 -19.15 0.19
C ASP A 84 0.48 -19.83 1.42
N GLN A 85 1.29 -20.42 2.30
CA GLN A 85 0.90 -21.10 3.53
C GLN A 85 0.51 -20.15 4.66
N TYR A 86 0.86 -18.86 4.57
CA TYR A 86 0.49 -17.86 5.57
C TYR A 86 -0.94 -17.39 5.34
N GLY A 87 -1.88 -18.14 5.93
CA GLY A 87 -3.32 -17.85 5.95
C GLY A 87 -4.24 -19.06 5.89
N GLN A 88 -3.70 -20.29 5.89
CA GLN A 88 -4.52 -21.43 6.24
C GLN A 88 -4.90 -21.32 7.72
N PRO A 89 -6.19 -21.24 8.09
CA PRO A 89 -6.58 -21.36 9.50
C PRO A 89 -6.03 -22.69 10.01
N ARG A 90 -5.31 -22.66 11.14
CA ARG A 90 -4.82 -23.89 11.78
C ARG A 90 -6.00 -24.82 11.97
N VAL A 91 -6.02 -25.94 11.24
CA VAL A 91 -7.00 -27.00 11.42
C VAL A 91 -6.86 -27.49 12.86
N SER A 92 -7.85 -27.17 13.69
CA SER A 92 -7.89 -27.54 15.10
C SER A 92 -8.00 -29.06 15.21
N GLY A 93 -6.89 -29.76 15.45
CA GLY A 93 -6.90 -31.21 15.55
C GLY A 93 -5.63 -31.87 16.09
N GLU A 94 -4.47 -31.23 16.02
CA GLU A 94 -3.23 -31.79 16.59
C GLU A 94 -2.81 -31.00 17.82
N ALA A 95 -2.50 -31.73 18.91
CA ALA A 95 -1.95 -31.16 20.14
C ALA A 95 -0.54 -30.62 19.87
N THR A 96 -0.46 -29.41 19.32
CA THR A 96 0.77 -28.67 19.15
C THR A 96 1.35 -28.37 20.53
N LEU A 97 2.65 -28.64 20.71
CA LEU A 97 3.44 -28.09 21.83
C LEU A 97 3.07 -26.61 22.02
N PRO A 98 2.96 -26.10 23.26
CA PRO A 98 2.60 -24.70 23.47
C PRO A 98 3.57 -23.80 22.71
N ASP A 99 3.02 -23.00 21.80
CA ASP A 99 3.78 -22.04 21.03
C ASP A 99 4.59 -21.14 21.98
N ASP A 100 5.90 -21.02 21.75
CA ASP A 100 6.73 -20.09 22.52
C ASP A 100 6.07 -18.69 22.50
N SER A 101 6.10 -17.98 23.64
CA SER A 101 5.68 -16.57 23.65
C SER A 101 6.56 -15.75 22.72
N TYR A 102 6.05 -14.62 22.21
CA TYR A 102 6.82 -13.75 21.31
C TYR A 102 8.16 -13.31 21.90
N ILE A 103 8.21 -13.01 23.20
CA ILE A 103 9.46 -12.63 23.88
C ILE A 103 10.46 -13.79 23.83
N VAL A 104 10.03 -15.02 24.11
CA VAL A 104 10.91 -16.20 24.04
C VAL A 104 11.38 -16.45 22.60
N LYS A 105 10.48 -16.32 21.61
CA LYS A 105 10.83 -16.39 20.18
C LYS A 105 11.89 -15.34 19.82
N LEU A 106 11.72 -14.09 20.25
CA LEU A 106 12.70 -13.02 20.05
C LEU A 106 14.05 -13.33 20.68
N VAL A 107 14.08 -13.78 21.94
CA VAL A 107 15.33 -14.12 22.64
C VAL A 107 16.07 -15.24 21.89
N LYS A 108 15.38 -16.32 21.52
CA LYS A 108 15.98 -17.45 20.78
C LYS A 108 16.49 -17.01 19.39
N THR A 109 15.73 -16.15 18.71
CA THR A 109 16.08 -15.63 17.38
C THR A 109 17.31 -14.72 17.45
N LEU A 110 17.31 -13.74 18.36
CA LEU A 110 18.45 -12.86 18.61
C LEU A 110 19.70 -13.67 18.99
N GLN A 111 19.57 -14.63 19.90
CA GLN A 111 20.69 -15.47 20.32
C GLN A 111 21.28 -16.21 19.13
N SER A 112 20.45 -16.91 18.36
CA SER A 112 20.90 -17.72 17.23
C SER A 112 21.59 -16.86 16.16
N CYS A 113 21.00 -15.72 15.81
CA CYS A 113 21.57 -14.82 14.79
C CYS A 113 22.87 -14.18 15.27
N LEU A 114 22.92 -13.66 16.49
CA LEU A 114 24.11 -13.00 17.02
C LEU A 114 25.26 -14.00 17.21
N VAL A 115 24.98 -15.23 17.64
CA VAL A 115 25.98 -16.31 17.68
C VAL A 115 26.53 -16.60 16.28
N ALA A 116 25.67 -16.71 15.27
CA ALA A 116 26.09 -16.92 13.88
C ALA A 116 26.94 -15.75 13.34
N LEU A 117 26.69 -14.52 13.81
CA LEU A 117 27.48 -13.33 13.50
C LEU A 117 28.77 -13.20 14.33
N GLY A 118 29.06 -14.15 15.23
CA GLY A 118 30.29 -14.20 16.02
C GLY A 118 30.27 -13.42 17.34
N ALA A 119 29.09 -13.02 17.83
CA ALA A 119 28.91 -12.22 19.06
C ALA A 119 29.35 -12.93 20.36
N THR A 120 29.63 -14.23 20.33
CA THR A 120 30.13 -14.99 21.49
C THR A 120 31.58 -14.68 21.82
N ARG A 121 32.31 -14.00 20.93
CA ARG A 121 33.68 -13.56 21.20
C ARG A 121 33.67 -12.62 22.42
N ASN A 122 34.46 -12.95 23.43
CA ASN A 122 34.67 -12.17 24.68
C ASN A 122 33.49 -12.11 25.68
N ASN A 123 32.56 -13.09 25.70
CA ASN A 123 31.41 -13.11 26.62
C ASN A 123 30.54 -11.83 26.56
N ALA A 124 30.55 -11.12 25.43
CA ALA A 124 29.83 -9.87 25.27
C ALA A 124 28.31 -10.05 25.22
N LEU A 125 27.85 -11.23 24.77
CA LEU A 125 26.46 -11.61 24.69
C LEU A 125 26.02 -12.31 25.99
N THR A 126 25.13 -11.68 26.74
CA THR A 126 24.57 -12.24 27.99
C THR A 126 23.05 -12.42 27.84
N THR A 127 22.48 -13.34 28.61
CA THR A 127 21.01 -13.56 28.66
C THR A 127 20.26 -12.28 29.01
N ALA A 128 20.77 -11.50 29.98
CA ALA A 128 20.16 -10.23 30.37
C ALA A 128 20.11 -9.20 29.23
N LYS A 129 21.14 -9.16 28.36
CA LYS A 129 21.12 -8.31 27.16
C LYS A 129 20.05 -8.79 26.16
N LEU A 130 20.04 -10.10 25.87
CA LEU A 130 19.06 -10.69 24.96
C LEU A 130 17.61 -10.43 25.42
N GLU A 131 17.32 -10.63 26.69
CA GLU A 131 16.01 -10.35 27.29
C GLU A 131 15.67 -8.86 27.19
N SER A 132 16.60 -7.98 27.54
CA SER A 132 16.40 -6.53 27.45
C SER A 132 16.08 -6.09 26.02
N TRP A 133 16.80 -6.62 25.02
CA TRP A 133 16.57 -6.30 23.61
C TRP A 133 15.26 -6.90 23.09
N ALA A 134 14.94 -8.13 23.46
CA ALA A 134 13.65 -8.74 23.12
C ALA A 134 12.48 -7.95 23.71
N VAL A 135 12.58 -7.48 24.96
CA VAL A 135 11.56 -6.62 25.57
C VAL A 135 11.45 -5.28 24.85
N LEU A 136 12.57 -4.66 24.45
CA LEU A 136 12.54 -3.41 23.67
C LEU A 136 11.79 -3.60 22.34
N ILE A 137 12.10 -4.67 21.59
CA ILE A 137 11.45 -4.96 20.31
C ILE A 137 9.96 -5.24 20.54
N TYR A 138 9.64 -6.11 21.50
CA TYR A 138 8.25 -6.46 21.81
C TYR A 138 7.42 -5.24 22.23
N GLU A 139 7.93 -4.41 23.14
CA GLU A 139 7.29 -3.16 23.59
C GLU A 139 7.04 -2.21 22.41
N SER A 140 8.01 -2.09 21.51
CA SER A 140 7.94 -1.19 20.35
C SER A 140 6.93 -1.65 19.29
N MET A 141 6.76 -2.97 19.13
CA MET A 141 5.97 -3.57 18.05
C MET A 141 4.64 -4.17 18.50
N SER A 142 4.29 -4.01 19.78
CA SER A 142 3.01 -4.46 20.34
C SER A 142 2.10 -3.29 20.74
N GLY A 143 2.38 -2.10 20.21
CA GLY A 143 1.57 -0.90 20.45
C GLY A 143 0.16 -1.06 19.89
N HIS A 144 -0.83 -0.44 20.54
CA HIS A 144 -2.26 -0.56 20.16
C HIS A 144 -2.58 -0.08 18.74
N GLY A 145 -1.70 0.72 18.13
CA GLY A 145 -1.83 1.20 16.75
C GLY A 145 -1.04 0.39 15.72
N ARG A 146 -0.41 -0.73 16.10
CA ARG A 146 0.45 -1.58 15.24
C ARG A 146 -0.34 -2.79 14.73
N ASP A 147 -1.33 -2.55 13.88
CA ASP A 147 -2.18 -3.62 13.31
C ASP A 147 -1.52 -4.33 12.11
N PHE A 148 -0.64 -3.64 11.38
CA PHE A 148 0.17 -4.18 10.29
C PHE A 148 1.63 -4.33 10.71
N HIS A 149 2.29 -3.26 11.16
CA HIS A 149 3.70 -3.24 11.56
C HIS A 149 3.89 -3.76 13.01
N GLY A 150 3.31 -4.93 13.30
CA GLY A 150 3.28 -5.57 14.61
C GLY A 150 4.36 -6.65 14.81
N ILE A 151 4.39 -7.29 15.97
CA ILE A 151 5.42 -8.29 16.29
C ILE A 151 5.43 -9.53 15.37
N GLN A 152 4.29 -9.91 14.79
CA GLN A 152 4.25 -11.04 13.85
C GLN A 152 4.96 -10.68 12.52
N HIS A 153 4.84 -9.43 12.07
CA HIS A 153 5.45 -8.89 10.84
C HIS A 153 6.95 -9.19 10.74
N VAL A 154 7.70 -9.01 11.83
CA VAL A 154 9.15 -9.27 11.81
C VAL A 154 9.48 -10.75 11.63
N PHE A 155 8.62 -11.66 12.10
CA PHE A 155 8.82 -13.09 11.89
C PHE A 155 8.45 -13.51 10.48
N ASP A 156 7.45 -12.87 9.89
CA ASP A 156 7.03 -13.13 8.51
C ASP A 156 8.15 -12.71 7.53
N ILE A 157 8.74 -11.52 7.70
CA ILE A 157 9.85 -11.06 6.85
C ILE A 157 11.13 -11.86 7.07
N SER A 158 11.46 -12.20 8.32
CA SER A 158 12.70 -12.91 8.66
C SER A 158 12.65 -14.41 8.36
N TYR A 159 11.52 -14.93 7.88
CA TYR A 159 11.39 -16.32 7.49
C TYR A 159 12.45 -16.68 6.43
N ASN A 160 13.28 -17.69 6.72
CA ASN A 160 14.43 -18.12 5.90
C ASN A 160 15.43 -16.99 5.54
N ALA A 161 15.51 -15.93 6.33
CA ALA A 161 16.49 -14.87 6.16
C ALA A 161 17.83 -15.25 6.82
N GLY A 162 18.93 -14.68 6.32
CA GLY A 162 20.24 -14.81 6.97
C GLY A 162 20.26 -14.11 8.33
N ALA A 163 21.33 -14.35 9.12
CA ALA A 163 21.43 -13.82 10.47
C ALA A 163 21.47 -12.28 10.52
N LEU A 164 22.09 -11.64 9.52
CA LEU A 164 22.23 -10.19 9.45
C LEU A 164 20.92 -9.51 9.04
N GLU A 165 20.24 -10.11 8.06
CA GLU A 165 18.92 -9.76 7.58
C GLU A 165 17.91 -9.87 8.71
N THR A 166 17.90 -11.01 9.41
CA THR A 166 17.00 -11.25 10.55
C THR A 166 17.19 -10.21 11.64
N VAL A 167 18.43 -9.95 12.07
CA VAL A 167 18.69 -8.91 13.08
C VAL A 167 18.25 -7.53 12.59
N SER A 168 18.43 -7.20 11.31
CA SER A 168 17.98 -5.93 10.76
C SER A 168 16.45 -5.81 10.77
N VAL A 169 15.75 -6.87 10.36
CA VAL A 169 14.28 -6.96 10.37
C VAL A 169 13.72 -6.83 11.78
N LEU A 170 14.33 -7.47 12.78
CA LEU A 170 13.89 -7.34 14.17
C LEU A 170 13.94 -5.90 14.71
N PHE A 171 14.72 -5.01 14.08
CA PHE A 171 14.84 -3.62 14.50
C PHE A 171 14.28 -2.58 13.52
N HIS A 172 13.93 -2.93 12.27
CA HIS A 172 13.62 -1.91 11.25
C HIS A 172 12.45 -0.97 11.61
N ASP A 173 11.49 -1.46 12.39
CA ASP A 173 10.25 -0.76 12.78
C ASP A 173 10.09 -0.51 14.29
N VAL A 174 11.17 -0.60 15.07
CA VAL A 174 11.09 -0.34 16.52
C VAL A 174 10.78 1.12 16.85
N ILE A 175 10.87 2.04 15.89
CA ILE A 175 10.39 3.42 16.02
C ILE A 175 9.35 3.69 14.95
N TYR A 176 8.12 4.06 15.34
CA TYR A 176 7.10 4.51 14.40
C TYR A 176 6.30 5.68 14.99
N LEU A 177 6.88 6.87 14.93
CA LEU A 177 6.44 8.02 15.71
C LEU A 177 5.01 8.48 15.41
N SER A 178 4.62 8.48 14.14
CA SER A 178 3.28 8.87 13.71
C SER A 178 2.20 7.90 14.19
N ILE A 179 2.58 6.65 14.45
CA ILE A 179 1.68 5.58 14.87
C ILE A 179 1.63 5.48 16.38
N ASP A 180 2.78 5.44 17.03
CA ASP A 180 2.91 5.24 18.48
C ASP A 180 2.54 6.50 19.28
N GLY A 181 2.47 7.66 18.63
CA GLY A 181 2.16 8.94 19.28
C GLY A 181 3.30 9.48 20.15
N GLY A 182 4.51 8.95 19.99
CA GLY A 182 5.71 9.36 20.71
C GLY A 182 6.72 8.23 20.89
N LEU A 183 7.81 8.52 21.61
CA LEU A 183 8.83 7.56 22.01
C LEU A 183 8.53 7.01 23.41
N THR A 184 8.79 5.72 23.63
CA THR A 184 8.82 5.16 24.98
C THR A 184 10.00 5.73 25.77
N GLU A 185 10.01 5.53 27.09
CA GLU A 185 11.12 5.99 27.93
C GLU A 185 12.45 5.36 27.52
N ARG A 186 12.43 4.05 27.23
CA ARG A 186 13.60 3.30 26.79
C ARG A 186 14.10 3.80 25.43
N GLN A 187 13.21 3.97 24.46
CA GLN A 187 13.55 4.52 23.15
C GLN A 187 14.14 5.94 23.28
N SER A 188 13.51 6.78 24.11
CA SER A 188 13.98 8.15 24.36
C SER A 188 15.39 8.19 24.95
N HIS A 189 15.70 7.28 25.89
CA HIS A 189 17.03 7.16 26.47
C HIS A 189 18.05 6.69 25.43
N ILE A 190 17.68 5.68 24.62
CA ILE A 190 18.55 5.18 23.55
C ILE A 190 18.77 6.24 22.47
N LEU A 191 17.82 7.11 22.19
CA LEU A 191 17.89 8.19 21.20
C LEU A 191 18.37 9.52 21.78
N ASP A 192 18.90 9.54 23.01
CA ASP A 192 19.36 10.77 23.62
C ASP A 192 20.42 11.46 22.76
N GLY A 193 20.32 12.79 22.67
CA GLY A 193 21.18 13.63 21.85
C GLY A 193 20.92 13.59 20.33
N VAL A 194 20.07 12.70 19.80
CA VAL A 194 19.80 12.57 18.35
C VAL A 194 18.88 13.70 17.86
N ILE A 195 17.66 13.77 18.40
CA ILE A 195 16.64 14.72 17.95
C ILE A 195 16.69 15.97 18.86
N LYS A 196 16.93 17.15 18.28
CA LYS A 196 17.16 18.39 19.05
C LYS A 196 15.88 19.09 19.48
N ASN A 197 14.81 18.93 18.72
CA ASN A 197 13.52 19.57 18.97
C ASN A 197 12.46 18.58 19.49
N TYR A 198 12.87 17.38 19.91
CA TYR A 198 11.94 16.41 20.47
C TYR A 198 11.56 16.80 21.90
N ASN A 199 10.28 16.97 22.13
CA ASN A 199 9.73 17.18 23.46
C ASN A 199 8.73 16.06 23.74
N LYS A 200 8.98 15.27 24.80
CA LYS A 200 8.14 14.15 25.23
C LYS A 200 6.67 14.53 25.46
N ARG A 201 6.37 15.83 25.63
CA ARG A 201 5.01 16.38 25.82
C ARG A 201 4.37 16.91 24.53
N MET A 202 5.07 16.92 23.40
CA MET A 202 4.47 17.31 22.12
C MET A 202 3.63 16.15 21.59
N ARG A 203 2.39 16.05 22.06
CA ARG A 203 1.31 15.52 21.22
C ARG A 203 1.04 16.58 20.18
N ALA A 204 1.56 16.39 18.97
CA ALA A 204 1.13 17.25 17.89
C ALA A 204 -0.40 17.08 17.74
N PRO A 205 -1.17 18.17 17.52
CA PRO A 205 -2.58 18.05 17.21
C PRO A 205 -2.78 17.07 16.04
N PRO A 206 -3.89 16.33 16.00
CA PRO A 206 -4.20 15.47 14.86
C PRO A 206 -4.03 16.22 13.54
N GLY A 207 -3.21 15.70 12.63
CA GLY A 207 -2.94 16.31 11.33
C GLY A 207 -1.78 17.33 11.27
N VAL A 208 -1.07 17.59 12.37
CA VAL A 208 0.14 18.44 12.38
C VAL A 208 1.37 17.57 12.59
N THR A 209 2.24 17.46 11.58
CA THR A 209 3.54 16.80 11.74
C THR A 209 4.56 17.84 12.19
N VAL A 210 5.18 17.64 13.37
CA VAL A 210 6.32 18.46 13.77
C VAL A 210 7.57 17.87 13.08
N PRO A 211 8.25 18.63 12.21
CA PRO A 211 9.46 18.14 11.55
C PRO A 211 10.52 17.82 12.60
N LEU A 212 11.09 16.62 12.56
CA LEU A 212 12.17 16.23 13.47
C LEU A 212 13.49 16.78 12.96
N ILE A 213 14.24 17.42 13.85
CA ILE A 213 15.50 18.07 13.50
C ILE A 213 16.64 17.34 14.18
N ILE A 214 17.58 16.86 13.39
CA ILE A 214 18.87 16.39 13.86
C ILE A 214 19.85 17.57 13.84
N GLY A 215 20.63 17.68 14.92
CA GLY A 215 21.69 18.67 15.02
C GLY A 215 22.89 18.33 14.14
N LYS A 216 23.92 19.19 14.17
CA LYS A 216 25.22 18.80 13.63
C LYS A 216 25.72 17.56 14.36
N ILE A 217 26.25 16.59 13.61
CA ILE A 217 26.76 15.33 14.13
C ILE A 217 28.28 15.42 14.16
N ASP A 218 28.84 15.11 15.32
CA ASP A 218 30.28 15.08 15.56
C ASP A 218 30.74 13.62 15.64
N PRO A 219 31.40 13.07 14.59
CA PRO A 219 31.78 11.67 14.54
C PRO A 219 32.67 11.22 15.70
N GLU A 220 33.45 12.13 16.30
CA GLU A 220 34.31 11.81 17.44
C GLU A 220 33.50 11.54 18.72
N LYS A 221 32.31 12.14 18.83
CA LYS A 221 31.40 11.95 19.97
C LYS A 221 30.44 10.80 19.76
N ASP A 222 29.97 10.61 18.54
CA ASP A 222 29.01 9.56 18.22
C ASP A 222 29.21 9.04 16.78
N ILE A 223 30.18 8.14 16.66
CA ILE A 223 30.49 7.47 15.38
C ILE A 223 29.30 6.65 14.87
N LEU A 224 28.49 6.07 15.75
CA LEU A 224 27.35 5.24 15.34
C LEU A 224 26.27 6.09 14.67
N LEU A 225 25.91 7.22 15.27
CA LEU A 225 25.00 8.18 14.66
C LEU A 225 25.56 8.73 13.34
N ALA A 226 26.87 9.00 13.27
CA ALA A 226 27.52 9.48 12.05
C ALA A 226 27.48 8.44 10.91
N ILE A 227 27.61 7.14 11.22
CA ILE A 227 27.47 6.06 10.26
C ILE A 227 26.04 5.99 9.74
N VAL A 228 25.03 5.94 10.62
CA VAL A 228 23.62 5.90 10.18
C VAL A 228 23.29 7.12 9.32
N ALA A 229 23.68 8.32 9.76
CA ALA A 229 23.44 9.55 9.01
C ALA A 229 24.06 9.51 7.60
N ASN A 230 25.31 9.05 7.45
CA ASN A 230 25.91 8.93 6.12
C ASN A 230 25.22 7.87 5.25
N VAL A 231 24.87 6.70 5.81
CA VAL A 231 24.15 5.64 5.09
C VAL A 231 22.79 6.13 4.60
N PHE A 232 22.08 6.92 5.41
CA PHE A 232 20.80 7.55 5.06
C PHE A 232 20.97 8.82 4.21
N GLY A 233 22.20 9.28 3.98
CA GLY A 233 22.50 10.40 3.07
C GLY A 233 22.32 11.78 3.68
N TYR A 234 22.38 11.89 5.01
CA TYR A 234 22.32 13.16 5.73
C TYR A 234 23.70 13.80 5.89
N ASP A 235 23.76 15.11 5.72
CA ASP A 235 24.98 15.91 5.88
C ASP A 235 25.28 16.14 7.38
N LEU A 236 26.38 15.55 7.87
CA LEU A 236 26.82 15.65 9.26
C LEU A 236 27.09 17.09 9.73
N SER A 237 27.46 17.99 8.81
CA SER A 237 27.89 19.35 9.13
C SER A 237 26.72 20.32 9.32
N ARG A 238 25.51 19.90 8.97
CA ARG A 238 24.31 20.74 8.93
C ARG A 238 23.27 20.25 9.93
N LYS A 239 22.33 21.15 10.25
CA LYS A 239 21.06 20.71 10.82
C LYS A 239 20.23 20.14 9.69
N VAL A 240 19.66 18.97 9.90
CA VAL A 240 18.87 18.26 8.90
C VAL A 240 17.47 18.07 9.44
N VAL A 241 16.48 18.44 8.64
CA VAL A 241 15.09 18.06 8.87
C VAL A 241 14.94 16.64 8.33
N LEU A 242 14.46 15.73 9.16
CA LEU A 242 14.10 14.40 8.71
C LEU A 242 12.84 14.51 7.86
N GLU A 243 12.97 14.17 6.59
CA GLU A 243 11.87 14.13 5.63
C GLU A 243 11.91 12.76 4.93
N LYS A 244 10.87 11.95 5.14
CA LYS A 244 10.71 10.60 4.58
C LYS A 244 11.77 9.61 5.09
N GLY A 245 11.30 8.50 5.67
CA GLY A 245 12.18 7.48 6.25
C GLY A 245 12.66 7.80 7.68
N GLU A 246 11.98 8.71 8.38
CA GLU A 246 12.34 9.09 9.76
C GLU A 246 12.25 7.93 10.75
N ASN A 247 11.31 7.00 10.53
CA ASN A 247 11.11 5.83 11.38
C ASN A 247 12.29 4.87 11.25
N GLU A 248 12.62 4.49 10.02
CA GLU A 248 13.72 3.60 9.65
C GLU A 248 15.06 4.18 10.08
N PHE A 249 15.25 5.50 9.95
CA PHE A 249 16.45 6.18 10.44
C PHE A 249 16.60 6.02 11.95
N LEU A 250 15.56 6.34 12.72
CA LEU A 250 15.61 6.27 14.18
C LEU A 250 15.71 4.81 14.67
N SER A 251 15.01 3.89 14.02
CA SER A 251 15.13 2.44 14.20
C SER A 251 16.56 1.94 13.98
N ALA A 252 17.24 2.40 12.91
CA ALA A 252 18.63 2.07 12.66
C ALA A 252 19.57 2.62 13.74
N VAL A 253 19.35 3.85 14.22
CA VAL A 253 20.13 4.41 15.35
C VAL A 253 19.93 3.56 16.62
N VAL A 254 18.69 3.15 16.92
CA VAL A 254 18.41 2.24 18.04
C VAL A 254 19.15 0.92 17.87
N ALA A 255 19.04 0.29 16.70
CA ALA A 255 19.70 -0.97 16.39
C ALA A 255 21.22 -0.88 16.63
N LEU A 256 21.86 0.14 16.07
CA LEU A 256 23.31 0.29 16.17
C LEU A 256 23.77 0.54 17.61
N ARG A 257 23.10 1.43 18.35
CA ARG A 257 23.45 1.70 19.75
C ARG A 257 23.30 0.45 20.62
N VAL A 258 22.21 -0.30 20.42
CA VAL A 258 21.90 -1.54 21.15
C VAL A 258 22.91 -2.66 20.86
N LEU A 259 23.24 -2.86 19.59
CA LEU A 259 24.07 -3.98 19.12
C LEU A 259 25.57 -3.68 19.12
N SER A 260 25.97 -2.43 19.37
CA SER A 260 27.36 -1.95 19.32
C SER A 260 28.35 -2.75 20.17
N SER A 261 27.88 -3.31 21.29
CA SER A 261 28.72 -4.09 22.20
C SER A 261 28.99 -5.53 21.73
N VAL A 262 28.28 -6.00 20.70
CA VAL A 262 28.34 -7.41 20.24
C VAL A 262 28.63 -7.56 18.75
N LEU A 263 28.43 -6.51 17.94
CA LEU A 263 28.71 -6.51 16.50
C LEU A 263 29.90 -5.62 16.16
N THR A 264 30.61 -5.99 15.08
CA THR A 264 31.69 -5.16 14.52
C THR A 264 31.13 -3.94 13.80
N LEU A 265 31.96 -2.91 13.59
CA LEU A 265 31.57 -1.70 12.87
C LEU A 265 31.08 -2.00 11.44
N ALA A 266 31.67 -3.00 10.77
CA ALA A 266 31.23 -3.47 9.48
C ALA A 266 29.80 -4.03 9.54
N GLN A 267 29.52 -4.95 10.47
CA GLN A 267 28.18 -5.51 10.65
C GLN A 267 27.15 -4.44 11.03
N LEU A 268 27.51 -3.46 11.85
CA LEU A 268 26.65 -2.34 12.22
C LEU A 268 26.30 -1.46 11.00
N ALA A 269 27.28 -1.16 10.15
CA ALA A 269 27.03 -0.42 8.91
C ALA A 269 26.16 -1.22 7.92
N GLN A 270 26.30 -2.55 7.90
CA GLN A 270 25.43 -3.42 7.10
C GLN A 270 23.98 -3.42 7.62
N VAL A 271 23.78 -3.51 8.94
CA VAL A 271 22.44 -3.40 9.57
C VAL A 271 21.81 -2.05 9.21
N ALA A 272 22.56 -0.96 9.31
CA ALA A 272 22.07 0.36 8.92
C ALA A 272 21.66 0.42 7.44
N ALA A 273 22.44 -0.19 6.53
CA ALA A 273 22.12 -0.22 5.11
C ALA A 273 20.89 -1.08 4.80
N ILE A 274 20.73 -2.22 5.47
CA ILE A 274 19.56 -3.09 5.31
C ILE A 274 18.29 -2.36 5.77
N ILE A 275 18.30 -1.74 6.95
CA ILE A 275 17.17 -0.95 7.46
C ILE A 275 16.91 0.28 6.58
N GLU A 276 17.93 0.98 6.09
CA GLU A 276 17.73 2.13 5.19
C GLU A 276 16.94 1.73 3.95
N HIS A 277 17.15 0.52 3.46
CA HIS A 277 16.52 0.08 2.23
C HIS A 277 15.06 -0.31 2.39
N THR A 278 14.57 -0.53 3.63
CA THR A 278 13.15 -0.81 3.88
C THR A 278 12.26 0.42 3.70
N ILE A 279 12.82 1.64 3.57
CA ILE A 279 12.04 2.83 3.22
C ILE A 279 11.36 2.62 1.85
N PRO A 280 10.02 2.47 1.80
CA PRO A 280 9.33 1.94 0.63
C PRO A 280 9.06 3.02 -0.44
N PHE A 281 8.74 2.55 -1.65
CA PHE A 281 8.19 3.34 -2.77
C PHE A 281 9.02 4.57 -3.18
N ARG A 282 10.35 4.50 -3.03
CA ARG A 282 11.26 5.58 -3.40
C ARG A 282 11.48 5.62 -4.91
N MET A 283 11.07 6.74 -5.52
CA MET A 283 11.33 7.02 -6.93
C MET A 283 12.83 7.13 -7.23
N PRO A 284 13.27 6.83 -8.47
CA PRO A 284 14.59 7.22 -8.94
C PRO A 284 14.82 8.73 -8.80
N ASP A 285 16.06 9.13 -8.57
CA ASP A 285 16.38 10.56 -8.47
C ASP A 285 16.52 11.23 -9.84
N ALA A 286 16.92 12.51 -9.85
CA ALA A 286 17.10 13.29 -11.08
C ALA A 286 18.09 12.66 -12.08
N ASN A 287 19.05 11.85 -11.60
CA ASN A 287 19.99 11.12 -12.43
C ASN A 287 19.47 9.75 -12.86
N ARG A 288 18.20 9.44 -12.56
CA ARG A 288 17.53 8.14 -12.75
C ARG A 288 18.17 7.00 -11.96
N ASP A 289 18.98 7.32 -10.94
CA ASP A 289 19.55 6.31 -10.06
C ASP A 289 18.46 5.75 -9.14
N ARG A 290 18.32 4.42 -9.16
CA ARG A 290 17.43 3.71 -8.25
C ARG A 290 17.99 3.69 -6.82
N PRO A 291 17.13 3.57 -5.79
CA PRO A 291 17.54 3.60 -4.38
C PRO A 291 18.71 2.65 -4.00
N PRO A 292 18.80 1.38 -4.48
CA PRO A 292 19.93 0.50 -4.13
C PRO A 292 21.29 1.02 -4.63
N VAL A 293 21.31 1.66 -5.79
CA VAL A 293 22.55 2.23 -6.38
C VAL A 293 23.05 3.40 -5.54
N LYS A 294 22.13 4.25 -5.08
CA LYS A 294 22.43 5.37 -4.18
C LYS A 294 22.93 4.89 -2.83
N LEU A 295 22.29 3.87 -2.27
CA LEU A 295 22.70 3.24 -1.03
C LEU A 295 24.10 2.62 -1.14
N PHE A 296 24.42 1.93 -2.25
CA PHE A 296 25.77 1.43 -2.49
C PHE A 296 26.83 2.54 -2.48
N ARG A 297 26.56 3.68 -3.15
CA ARG A 297 27.47 4.84 -3.15
C ARG A 297 27.67 5.42 -1.75
N ARG A 298 26.58 5.57 -0.97
CA ARG A 298 26.64 6.04 0.42
C ARG A 298 27.38 5.07 1.33
N LEU A 299 27.14 3.76 1.19
CA LEU A 299 27.85 2.74 1.97
C LEU A 299 29.34 2.73 1.64
N LYS A 300 29.71 2.85 0.36
CA LYS A 300 31.11 2.98 -0.06
C LYS A 300 31.78 4.21 0.56
N HIS A 301 31.13 5.37 0.49
CA HIS A 301 31.63 6.59 1.11
C HIS A 301 31.78 6.45 2.63
N THR A 302 30.79 5.84 3.29
CA THR A 302 30.80 5.57 4.74
C THR A 302 31.95 4.64 5.12
N ASN A 303 32.17 3.59 4.34
CA ASN A 303 33.26 2.64 4.53
C ASN A 303 34.65 3.31 4.48
N GLU A 304 34.84 4.21 3.52
CA GLU A 304 36.08 4.99 3.35
C GLU A 304 36.24 6.04 4.47
N MET A 305 35.19 6.81 4.75
CA MET A 305 35.22 7.92 5.72
C MET A 305 35.54 7.44 7.14
N PHE A 306 34.98 6.31 7.57
CA PHE A 306 35.13 5.80 8.94
C PHE A 306 36.11 4.63 9.06
N GLY A 307 36.81 4.28 7.98
CA GLY A 307 37.79 3.18 7.99
C GLY A 307 37.18 1.83 8.39
N ILE A 308 35.95 1.54 7.94
CA ILE A 308 35.19 0.36 8.36
C ILE A 308 35.83 -0.94 7.87
N GLY A 309 36.50 -0.90 6.72
CA GLY A 309 37.30 -2.02 6.20
C GLY A 309 36.52 -3.10 5.45
N MET A 310 35.30 -2.80 4.97
CA MET A 310 34.54 -3.68 4.11
C MET A 310 35.19 -3.78 2.73
N SER A 311 35.27 -5.00 2.18
CA SER A 311 35.66 -5.20 0.79
C SER A 311 34.56 -4.74 -0.17
N GLN A 312 34.90 -4.59 -1.45
CA GLN A 312 33.89 -4.30 -2.47
C GLN A 312 32.82 -5.40 -2.55
N GLN A 313 33.22 -6.66 -2.37
CA GLN A 313 32.29 -7.79 -2.38
C GLN A 313 31.33 -7.72 -1.18
N ASP A 314 31.84 -7.43 0.03
CA ASP A 314 31.01 -7.28 1.23
C ASP A 314 29.95 -6.19 1.04
N MET A 315 30.34 -5.04 0.47
CA MET A 315 29.41 -3.94 0.20
C MET A 315 28.36 -4.36 -0.84
N VAL A 316 28.72 -5.14 -1.86
CA VAL A 316 27.76 -5.62 -2.87
C VAL A 316 26.74 -6.56 -2.24
N GLU A 317 27.20 -7.55 -1.50
CA GLU A 317 26.34 -8.51 -0.80
C GLU A 317 25.42 -7.80 0.19
N THR A 318 25.92 -6.78 0.88
CA THR A 318 25.13 -5.95 1.79
C THR A 318 23.94 -5.30 1.09
N ILE A 319 24.16 -4.72 -0.09
CA ILE A 319 23.06 -4.11 -0.85
C ILE A 319 22.10 -5.15 -1.41
N GLN A 320 22.60 -6.34 -1.81
CA GLN A 320 21.73 -7.44 -2.24
C GLN A 320 20.84 -7.93 -1.10
N ARG A 321 21.38 -8.07 0.12
CA ARG A 321 20.61 -8.38 1.34
C ARG A 321 19.59 -7.29 1.66
N ALA A 322 19.98 -6.03 1.53
CA ALA A 322 19.09 -4.89 1.75
C ALA A 322 17.91 -4.92 0.76
N VAL A 323 18.17 -5.19 -0.52
CA VAL A 323 17.14 -5.40 -1.55
C VAL A 323 16.24 -6.59 -1.21
N ASP A 324 16.82 -7.73 -0.81
CA ASP A 324 16.04 -8.92 -0.44
C ASP A 324 15.04 -8.62 0.68
N VAL A 325 15.53 -8.04 1.78
CA VAL A 325 14.71 -7.65 2.94
C VAL A 325 13.63 -6.64 2.56
N ALA A 326 13.99 -5.56 1.85
CA ALA A 326 13.01 -4.54 1.45
C ALA A 326 11.92 -5.12 0.53
N ASN A 327 12.29 -6.02 -0.40
CA ASN A 327 11.32 -6.68 -1.27
C ASN A 327 10.40 -7.64 -0.49
N ARG A 328 10.87 -8.27 0.60
CA ARG A 328 10.03 -9.11 1.47
C ARG A 328 9.07 -8.28 2.32
N ASP A 329 9.53 -7.14 2.81
CA ASP A 329 8.72 -6.21 3.61
C ASP A 329 7.49 -5.71 2.84
N VAL A 330 7.63 -5.43 1.54
CA VAL A 330 6.50 -5.12 0.63
C VAL A 330 6.05 -6.34 -0.20
N GLY A 331 6.34 -7.56 0.27
CA GLY A 331 6.11 -8.80 -0.47
C GLY A 331 4.64 -9.07 -0.77
N ASN A 332 3.72 -8.53 0.04
CA ASN A 332 2.28 -8.65 -0.16
C ASN A 332 1.79 -8.06 -1.50
N PHE A 333 2.51 -7.12 -2.10
CA PHE A 333 2.12 -6.54 -3.39
C PHE A 333 2.18 -7.52 -4.56
N CYS A 334 3.05 -8.54 -4.54
CA CYS A 334 3.19 -9.52 -5.63
C CYS A 334 2.52 -10.87 -5.37
N THR A 335 1.69 -10.97 -4.32
CA THR A 335 0.92 -12.19 -4.05
C THR A 335 -0.07 -12.50 -5.17
N THR A 336 -0.40 -13.78 -5.32
CA THR A 336 -1.52 -14.26 -6.14
C THR A 336 -2.84 -14.25 -5.37
N ASP A 337 -2.83 -14.18 -4.03
CA ASP A 337 -4.02 -14.08 -3.21
C ASP A 337 -4.42 -12.61 -2.99
N ARG A 338 -5.40 -12.14 -3.76
CA ARG A 338 -5.87 -10.75 -3.70
C ARG A 338 -6.67 -10.43 -2.46
N ALA A 339 -7.33 -11.41 -1.85
CA ALA A 339 -8.00 -11.24 -0.57
C ALA A 339 -6.97 -10.97 0.54
N TRP A 340 -5.82 -11.65 0.52
CA TRP A 340 -4.71 -11.40 1.42
C TRP A 340 -4.03 -10.04 1.16
N PHE A 341 -3.82 -9.67 -0.10
CA PHE A 341 -3.32 -8.33 -0.44
C PHE A 341 -4.21 -7.21 0.15
N LEU A 342 -5.54 -7.35 0.03
CA LEU A 342 -6.49 -6.41 0.60
C LEU A 342 -6.53 -6.44 2.13
N ASP A 343 -6.39 -7.61 2.77
CA ASP A 343 -6.29 -7.71 4.24
C ASP A 343 -5.13 -6.86 4.78
N ASN A 344 -3.96 -6.98 4.17
CA ASN A 344 -2.79 -6.17 4.50
C ASN A 344 -3.06 -4.66 4.35
N THR A 345 -3.76 -4.29 3.27
CA THR A 345 -4.21 -2.90 3.06
C THR A 345 -5.18 -2.43 4.15
N TRP A 346 -6.08 -3.30 4.60
CA TRP A 346 -7.06 -2.98 5.64
C TRP A 346 -6.43 -2.85 7.03
N ASN A 347 -5.39 -3.64 7.32
CA ASN A 347 -4.62 -3.52 8.56
C ASN A 347 -3.84 -2.20 8.66
N LEU A 348 -3.51 -1.55 7.53
CA LEU A 348 -2.86 -0.23 7.51
C LEU A 348 -3.80 0.95 7.81
N LEU A 349 -5.11 0.80 7.60
CA LEU A 349 -6.08 1.87 7.83
C LEU A 349 -6.09 2.40 9.28
N PRO A 350 -6.16 1.55 10.33
CA PRO A 350 -6.16 2.01 11.72
C PRO A 350 -4.79 2.54 12.16
N GLU A 351 -3.70 2.11 11.54
CA GLU A 351 -2.39 2.70 11.80
C GLU A 351 -2.40 4.19 11.40
N THR A 352 -2.77 4.48 10.16
CA THR A 352 -2.70 5.84 9.59
C THR A 352 -3.91 6.73 9.90
N ASN A 353 -4.94 6.19 10.57
CA ASN A 353 -6.17 6.91 10.94
C ASN A 353 -6.58 6.58 12.37
N LEU A 354 -6.23 7.48 13.30
CA LEU A 354 -6.47 7.34 14.74
C LEU A 354 -7.91 6.94 15.12
N PRO A 355 -8.98 7.51 14.51
CA PRO A 355 -10.35 7.15 14.89
C PRO A 355 -10.66 5.67 14.68
N LEU A 356 -10.10 5.03 13.65
CA LEU A 356 -10.34 3.61 13.34
C LEU A 356 -9.65 2.65 14.31
N ARG A 357 -8.81 3.14 15.23
CA ARG A 357 -8.19 2.30 16.26
C ARG A 357 -9.21 1.88 17.31
N ASP A 358 -10.20 2.74 17.57
CA ASP A 358 -11.33 2.44 18.44
C ASP A 358 -12.53 2.02 17.58
N ALA A 359 -12.80 0.71 17.58
CA ALA A 359 -13.89 0.09 16.84
C ALA A 359 -15.27 0.68 17.13
N SER A 360 -15.45 1.32 18.30
CA SER A 360 -16.77 1.63 18.85
C SER A 360 -17.26 3.06 18.59
N LEU A 361 -16.38 3.99 18.18
CA LEU A 361 -16.68 5.43 18.23
C LEU A 361 -16.33 6.23 16.97
N TYR A 362 -15.88 5.58 15.90
CA TYR A 362 -15.54 6.28 14.67
C TYR A 362 -16.80 6.67 13.86
N THR A 363 -16.72 7.80 13.16
CA THR A 363 -17.84 8.34 12.40
C THR A 363 -17.85 7.89 10.94
N VAL A 364 -18.95 8.16 10.24
CA VAL A 364 -19.04 7.98 8.78
C VAL A 364 -17.96 8.82 8.07
N GLY A 365 -17.73 10.05 8.52
CA GLY A 365 -16.71 10.96 8.01
C GLY A 365 -15.29 10.44 8.24
N ASP A 366 -15.00 9.87 9.42
CA ASP A 366 -13.70 9.28 9.73
C ASP A 366 -13.33 8.15 8.77
N PHE A 367 -14.27 7.23 8.53
CA PHE A 367 -14.04 6.11 7.62
C PHE A 367 -13.97 6.56 6.16
N PHE A 368 -14.83 7.49 5.76
CA PHE A 368 -14.77 8.09 4.43
C PHE A 368 -13.41 8.77 4.18
N PHE A 369 -12.89 9.52 5.16
CA PHE A 369 -11.59 10.16 5.08
C PHE A 369 -10.44 9.15 4.99
N ALA A 370 -10.50 8.08 5.77
CA ALA A 370 -9.51 7.00 5.75
C ALA A 370 -9.45 6.31 4.37
N LEU A 371 -10.61 5.98 3.79
CA LEU A 371 -10.69 5.42 2.44
C LEU A 371 -10.20 6.40 1.38
N LYS A 372 -10.50 7.70 1.52
CA LYS A 372 -10.04 8.73 0.58
C LYS A 372 -8.51 8.85 0.56
N LYS A 373 -7.85 8.76 1.73
CA LYS A 373 -6.39 8.72 1.81
C LYS A 373 -5.81 7.48 1.13
N MET A 374 -6.42 6.31 1.38
CA MET A 374 -5.96 5.06 0.80
C MET A 374 -6.16 5.02 -0.73
N GLU A 375 -7.27 5.56 -1.23
CA GLU A 375 -7.49 5.75 -2.67
C GLU A 375 -6.41 6.65 -3.28
N GLY A 376 -6.11 7.78 -2.62
CA GLY A 376 -5.04 8.66 -3.03
C GLY A 376 -3.69 7.94 -3.08
N PHE A 377 -3.36 7.14 -2.07
CA PHE A 377 -2.13 6.34 -2.05
C PHE A 377 -2.04 5.41 -3.27
N PHE A 378 -3.05 4.59 -3.55
CA PHE A 378 -3.02 3.69 -4.70
C PHE A 378 -3.05 4.41 -6.05
N SER A 379 -3.70 5.57 -6.13
CA SER A 379 -3.71 6.38 -7.35
C SER A 379 -2.36 7.00 -7.67
N PHE A 380 -1.51 7.25 -6.67
CA PHE A 380 -0.15 7.77 -6.86
C PHE A 380 0.96 6.71 -6.88
N LEU A 381 0.68 5.49 -6.40
CA LEU A 381 1.69 4.44 -6.29
C LEU A 381 2.08 3.90 -7.68
N ASP A 382 3.35 4.07 -8.04
CA ASP A 382 3.93 3.44 -9.22
C ASP A 382 4.45 2.04 -8.88
N ALA A 383 3.87 1.02 -9.52
CA ALA A 383 4.27 -0.38 -9.37
C ALA A 383 5.77 -0.61 -9.66
N SER A 384 6.38 0.22 -10.51
CA SER A 384 7.81 0.12 -10.86
C SER A 384 8.77 0.43 -9.70
N CYS A 385 8.24 1.07 -8.64
CA CYS A 385 8.99 1.47 -7.45
C CYS A 385 8.70 0.60 -6.22
N VAL A 386 7.85 -0.42 -6.35
CA VAL A 386 7.55 -1.38 -5.27
C VAL A 386 8.76 -2.29 -5.02
N TYR A 387 9.26 -2.92 -6.08
CA TYR A 387 10.37 -3.86 -5.99
C TYR A 387 11.65 -3.29 -6.59
N ASN A 388 12.77 -3.64 -5.96
CA ASN A 388 14.09 -3.21 -6.37
C ASN A 388 14.96 -4.40 -6.76
N ALA A 389 16.00 -4.12 -7.54
CA ALA A 389 17.08 -5.06 -7.80
C ALA A 389 18.43 -4.35 -7.74
N PHE A 390 19.46 -5.08 -7.34
CA PHE A 390 20.83 -4.63 -7.38
C PHE A 390 21.73 -5.72 -7.95
N ARG A 391 22.44 -5.38 -9.04
CA ARG A 391 23.36 -6.31 -9.73
C ARG A 391 22.72 -7.68 -10.02
N ARG A 392 21.54 -7.66 -10.65
CA ARG A 392 20.74 -8.86 -11.02
C ARG A 392 20.27 -9.70 -9.83
N VAL A 393 20.13 -9.11 -8.64
CA VAL A 393 19.45 -9.72 -7.50
C VAL A 393 18.26 -8.85 -7.06
N PRO A 394 17.01 -9.35 -7.15
CA PRO A 394 16.64 -10.57 -7.88
C PRO A 394 16.97 -10.45 -9.38
N ASP A 395 16.95 -11.57 -10.08
CA ASP A 395 17.21 -11.58 -11.52
C ASP A 395 16.12 -10.80 -12.29
N PRO A 396 16.40 -10.32 -13.51
CA PRO A 396 15.47 -9.48 -14.25
C PRO A 396 14.09 -10.11 -14.52
N LEU A 397 14.02 -11.43 -14.71
CA LEU A 397 12.75 -12.12 -14.96
C LEU A 397 11.89 -12.12 -13.70
N THR A 398 12.49 -12.47 -12.56
CA THR A 398 11.84 -12.41 -11.24
C THR A 398 11.34 -11.00 -10.94
N LEU A 399 12.18 -9.97 -11.12
CA LEU A 399 11.78 -8.58 -10.89
C LEU A 399 10.61 -8.15 -11.80
N SER A 400 10.65 -8.53 -13.08
CA SER A 400 9.57 -8.23 -14.04
C SER A 400 8.26 -8.86 -13.61
N LEU A 401 8.28 -10.13 -13.17
CA LEU A 401 7.08 -10.82 -12.69
C LEU A 401 6.51 -10.17 -11.43
N MET A 402 7.35 -9.88 -10.44
CA MET A 402 6.94 -9.21 -9.20
C MET A 402 6.31 -7.85 -9.50
N THR A 403 6.91 -7.08 -10.40
CA THR A 403 6.39 -5.77 -10.84
C THR A 403 5.03 -5.89 -11.54
N LYS A 404 4.86 -6.86 -12.45
CA LYS A 404 3.59 -7.11 -13.14
C LYS A 404 2.47 -7.53 -12.16
N ARG A 405 2.80 -8.37 -11.17
CA ARG A 405 1.83 -8.77 -10.12
C ARG A 405 1.45 -7.58 -9.24
N ALA A 406 2.42 -6.79 -8.78
CA ALA A 406 2.15 -5.55 -8.06
C ALA A 406 1.25 -4.60 -8.86
N GLN A 407 1.51 -4.41 -10.15
CA GLN A 407 0.68 -3.58 -11.01
C GLN A 407 -0.77 -4.09 -11.07
N SER A 408 -0.97 -5.40 -11.22
CA SER A 408 -2.31 -6.00 -11.23
C SER A 408 -3.02 -5.84 -9.88
N ASN A 409 -2.32 -6.06 -8.77
CA ASN A 409 -2.91 -6.00 -7.43
C ASN A 409 -3.23 -4.56 -7.04
N ILE A 410 -2.36 -3.60 -7.36
CA ILE A 410 -2.63 -2.16 -7.18
C ILE A 410 -3.87 -1.74 -7.99
N ALA A 411 -4.01 -2.20 -9.23
CA ALA A 411 -5.17 -1.87 -10.06
C ALA A 411 -6.48 -2.39 -9.44
N ILE A 412 -6.52 -3.66 -9.03
CA ILE A 412 -7.69 -4.27 -8.37
C ILE A 412 -7.97 -3.62 -7.01
N GLY A 413 -6.93 -3.40 -6.20
CA GLY A 413 -7.04 -2.74 -4.91
C GLY A 413 -7.60 -1.33 -5.02
N ARG A 414 -7.16 -0.56 -6.03
CA ARG A 414 -7.69 0.76 -6.33
C ARG A 414 -9.18 0.70 -6.67
N GLN A 415 -9.61 -0.22 -7.51
CA GLN A 415 -11.02 -0.35 -7.91
C GLN A 415 -11.89 -0.81 -6.73
N TYR A 416 -11.41 -1.76 -5.93
CA TYR A 416 -12.06 -2.20 -4.69
C TYR A 416 -12.25 -1.05 -3.70
N ILE A 417 -11.20 -0.26 -3.46
CA ILE A 417 -11.27 0.91 -2.57
C ILE A 417 -12.18 1.98 -3.15
N ARG A 418 -12.17 2.22 -4.46
CA ARG A 418 -13.09 3.15 -5.11
C ARG A 418 -14.54 2.75 -4.89
N ALA A 419 -14.87 1.46 -5.01
CA ALA A 419 -16.21 0.94 -4.74
C ALA A 419 -16.63 1.18 -3.28
N LYS A 420 -15.76 0.87 -2.32
CA LYS A 420 -15.98 1.18 -0.90
C LYS A 420 -16.10 2.69 -0.67
N LEU A 421 -15.28 3.51 -1.31
CA LEU A 421 -15.23 4.96 -1.17
C LEU A 421 -16.52 5.62 -1.65
N VAL A 422 -17.01 5.28 -2.84
CA VAL A 422 -18.29 5.81 -3.36
C VAL A 422 -19.44 5.42 -2.45
N THR A 423 -19.45 4.16 -1.99
CA THR A 423 -20.47 3.66 -1.07
C THR A 423 -20.46 4.44 0.25
N GLN A 424 -19.28 4.68 0.84
CA GLN A 424 -19.16 5.49 2.05
C GLN A 424 -19.45 6.98 1.81
N ALA A 425 -19.14 7.52 0.63
CA ALA A 425 -19.49 8.88 0.26
C ALA A 425 -21.02 9.07 0.16
N ILE A 426 -21.75 8.07 -0.33
CA ILE A 426 -23.23 8.07 -0.33
C ILE A 426 -23.76 8.11 1.11
N LEU A 427 -23.22 7.26 2.01
CA LEU A 427 -23.62 7.28 3.42
C LEU A 427 -23.28 8.62 4.09
N ALA A 428 -22.10 9.19 3.82
CA ALA A 428 -21.69 10.49 4.35
C ALA A 428 -22.59 11.63 3.83
N ALA A 429 -22.97 11.60 2.55
CA ALA A 429 -23.92 12.55 1.96
C ALA A 429 -25.32 12.43 2.59
N MET A 430 -25.79 11.20 2.82
CA MET A 430 -27.04 10.95 3.54
C MET A 430 -26.96 11.43 4.99
N ALA A 431 -25.83 11.24 5.68
CA ALA A 431 -25.61 11.72 7.03
C ALA A 431 -25.66 13.25 7.10
N GLU A 432 -25.02 13.94 6.17
CA GLU A 432 -25.03 15.39 6.07
C GLU A 432 -26.45 15.93 5.83
N LEU A 433 -27.20 15.36 4.88
CA LEU A 433 -28.53 15.89 4.52
C LEU A 433 -29.65 15.47 5.49
N SER A 434 -29.50 14.37 6.22
CA SER A 434 -30.52 13.88 7.16
C SER A 434 -30.44 14.48 8.56
N GLY A 435 -29.33 15.15 8.90
CA GLY A 435 -29.13 15.70 10.25
C GLY A 435 -28.06 16.79 10.38
N GLY A 436 -27.42 17.23 9.30
CA GLY A 436 -26.46 18.34 9.28
C GLY A 436 -25.14 18.05 9.98
N GLY A 437 -24.72 16.79 10.08
CA GLY A 437 -23.47 16.47 10.75
C GLY A 437 -23.03 15.02 10.69
N ASP A 438 -21.74 14.86 10.94
CA ASP A 438 -21.02 13.60 11.03
C ASP A 438 -21.38 12.84 12.32
N ILE A 439 -21.62 11.53 12.21
CA ILE A 439 -22.14 10.70 13.30
C ILE A 439 -21.52 9.30 13.31
N PRO A 440 -21.62 8.55 14.42
CA PRO A 440 -21.16 7.17 14.50
C PRO A 440 -21.67 6.32 13.34
N ILE A 441 -20.77 5.56 12.73
CA ILE A 441 -21.10 4.76 11.54
C ILE A 441 -22.17 3.68 11.82
N SER A 442 -22.24 3.20 13.06
CA SER A 442 -23.18 2.15 13.48
C SER A 442 -24.65 2.57 13.32
N ILE A 443 -24.95 3.87 13.36
CA ILE A 443 -26.31 4.38 13.07
C ILE A 443 -26.74 4.04 11.64
N PHE A 444 -25.80 4.01 10.69
CA PHE A 444 -26.07 3.73 9.28
C PHE A 444 -25.83 2.26 8.90
N MET A 445 -24.84 1.61 9.51
CA MET A 445 -24.40 0.26 9.13
C MET A 445 -24.86 -0.85 10.08
N GLY A 446 -25.28 -0.51 11.31
CA GLY A 446 -25.45 -1.44 12.41
C GLY A 446 -24.14 -1.76 13.13
N ASP A 447 -24.23 -2.27 14.36
CA ASP A 447 -23.05 -2.61 15.18
C ASP A 447 -22.33 -3.83 14.63
N LEU A 448 -20.99 -3.83 14.72
CA LEU A 448 -20.17 -4.99 14.37
C LEU A 448 -20.63 -6.21 15.18
N PRO A 449 -20.67 -7.41 14.57
CA PRO A 449 -21.15 -8.60 15.25
C PRO A 449 -20.28 -8.92 16.47
N ASP A 450 -20.93 -9.14 17.62
CA ASP A 450 -20.30 -9.69 18.82
C ASP A 450 -20.75 -11.16 18.97
N ILE A 451 -19.91 -12.01 19.57
CA ILE A 451 -20.18 -13.43 19.81
C ILE A 451 -21.49 -13.67 20.58
N ASN A 452 -21.95 -12.67 21.33
CA ASN A 452 -23.11 -12.78 22.20
C ASN A 452 -24.33 -11.97 21.77
N ASP A 453 -24.25 -11.16 20.70
CA ASP A 453 -25.35 -10.27 20.32
C ASP A 453 -25.46 -10.09 18.81
N TYR A 454 -26.69 -10.25 18.31
CA TYR A 454 -27.02 -10.03 16.90
C TYR A 454 -27.72 -8.67 16.78
N CYS A 455 -26.99 -7.67 16.29
CA CYS A 455 -27.55 -6.39 15.90
C CYS A 455 -27.97 -6.45 14.43
N THR A 456 -29.13 -5.88 14.08
CA THR A 456 -29.59 -5.78 12.69
C THR A 456 -28.64 -4.87 11.90
N ARG A 457 -28.17 -5.33 10.73
CA ARG A 457 -27.18 -4.61 9.92
C ARG A 457 -27.75 -4.13 8.59
N LEU A 458 -27.06 -3.17 7.99
CA LEU A 458 -27.39 -2.70 6.63
C LEU A 458 -27.33 -3.83 5.60
N ASP A 459 -26.35 -4.72 5.77
CA ASP A 459 -26.13 -5.88 4.91
C ASP A 459 -27.32 -6.88 4.94
N ASP A 460 -28.14 -6.89 6.00
CA ASP A 460 -29.30 -7.79 6.14
C ASP A 460 -30.47 -7.38 5.24
N TYR A 461 -30.48 -6.12 4.80
CA TYR A 461 -31.52 -5.55 3.96
C TYR A 461 -31.15 -5.48 2.47
N ILE A 462 -29.95 -5.93 2.10
CA ILE A 462 -29.51 -5.99 0.72
C ILE A 462 -30.23 -7.14 0.00
N PRO A 463 -30.87 -6.91 -1.15
CA PRO A 463 -31.50 -7.98 -1.92
C PRO A 463 -30.46 -9.06 -2.28
N SER A 464 -30.75 -10.31 -1.94
CA SER A 464 -29.93 -11.44 -2.38
C SER A 464 -29.95 -11.55 -3.90
N ALA A 465 -28.81 -11.88 -4.51
CA ALA A 465 -28.69 -12.07 -5.97
C ALA A 465 -29.70 -13.10 -6.53
N ASP A 466 -30.16 -14.03 -5.69
CA ASP A 466 -31.15 -15.06 -6.03
C ASP A 466 -32.62 -14.58 -5.98
N LYS A 467 -32.88 -13.33 -5.58
CA LYS A 467 -34.23 -12.75 -5.45
C LYS A 467 -34.40 -11.51 -6.33
N GLN A 468 -34.39 -11.69 -7.64
CA GLN A 468 -35.01 -10.75 -8.59
C GLN A 468 -35.83 -11.63 -9.53
N ASP A 469 -37.16 -11.65 -9.43
CA ASP A 469 -37.96 -10.68 -10.20
C ASP A 469 -39.35 -10.27 -9.63
N ASP A 470 -39.87 -10.76 -8.50
CA ASP A 470 -41.33 -10.67 -8.26
C ASP A 470 -41.89 -9.73 -7.18
N GLU A 471 -41.11 -9.01 -6.35
CA GLU A 471 -41.74 -8.38 -5.16
C GLU A 471 -41.10 -7.06 -4.68
N LEU A 472 -40.96 -6.08 -5.57
CA LEU A 472 -40.77 -4.67 -5.18
C LEU A 472 -41.71 -3.77 -6.00
N LEU A 473 -43.01 -4.08 -5.95
CA LEU A 473 -44.05 -3.10 -6.25
C LEU A 473 -44.42 -2.41 -4.94
N LEU A 474 -44.41 -1.08 -5.01
CA LEU A 474 -44.80 -0.16 -3.96
C LEU A 474 -46.26 -0.43 -3.53
N ASP A 475 -46.45 -1.00 -2.35
CA ASP A 475 -47.70 -0.85 -1.61
C ASP A 475 -47.41 -0.01 -0.37
N ASP A 476 -48.35 0.90 -0.07
CA ASP A 476 -48.37 1.93 0.98
C ASP A 476 -47.81 3.32 0.60
N ILE A 477 -48.33 3.88 -0.49
CA ILE A 477 -48.63 5.33 -0.52
C ILE A 477 -50.14 5.47 -0.78
N ASP A 478 -50.86 5.73 0.31
CA ASP A 478 -52.30 5.98 0.31
C ASP A 478 -52.57 7.33 -0.36
N VAL A 479 -53.10 7.31 -1.58
CA VAL A 479 -53.58 8.51 -2.30
C VAL A 479 -54.98 8.23 -2.87
N ASP A 480 -55.96 8.75 -2.14
CA ASP A 480 -57.32 9.12 -2.53
C ASP A 480 -58.24 8.14 -3.29
N SER A 481 -59.32 7.83 -2.57
CA SER A 481 -60.67 7.51 -3.05
C SER A 481 -61.14 8.38 -4.23
N VAL A 482 -61.59 7.76 -5.33
CA VAL A 482 -62.84 8.04 -6.10
C VAL A 482 -63.09 6.84 -7.06
N SER A 483 -64.35 6.64 -7.42
CA SER A 483 -65.05 5.43 -7.88
C SER A 483 -64.80 4.89 -9.30
N SER A 484 -65.24 3.62 -9.42
CA SER A 484 -66.08 2.99 -10.45
C SER A 484 -65.46 2.32 -11.68
N ASP A 485 -65.61 0.97 -11.66
CA ASP A 485 -66.16 0.09 -12.71
C ASP A 485 -65.65 0.19 -14.15
N THR A 486 -65.00 -0.89 -14.63
CA THR A 486 -65.66 -1.92 -15.47
C THR A 486 -64.67 -3.01 -15.88
N ALA A 487 -65.15 -4.26 -15.83
CA ALA A 487 -64.45 -5.47 -16.25
C ALA A 487 -64.55 -5.73 -17.76
N VAL A 488 -63.60 -6.50 -18.33
CA VAL A 488 -63.80 -7.75 -19.12
C VAL A 488 -62.50 -8.13 -19.90
N PRO A 489 -62.22 -9.42 -20.14
CA PRO A 489 -60.84 -9.95 -20.28
C PRO A 489 -60.48 -10.53 -21.66
N GLY A 490 -59.17 -10.71 -21.87
CA GLY A 490 -58.62 -11.90 -22.53
C GLY A 490 -58.08 -11.75 -23.96
N ARG A 491 -56.81 -12.15 -24.16
CA ARG A 491 -56.40 -13.09 -25.23
C ARG A 491 -54.94 -13.54 -25.08
N LYS A 492 -54.76 -14.87 -25.07
CA LYS A 492 -53.50 -15.59 -25.27
C LYS A 492 -53.23 -15.78 -26.77
N ALA A 493 -51.97 -15.68 -27.19
CA ALA A 493 -51.32 -16.39 -28.32
C ALA A 493 -49.80 -16.16 -28.16
N SER A 494 -48.96 -17.12 -27.75
CA SER A 494 -48.41 -18.29 -28.46
C SER A 494 -47.64 -18.01 -29.76
N ILE A 495 -46.29 -18.01 -29.59
CA ILE A 495 -45.24 -18.69 -30.39
C ILE A 495 -44.96 -18.17 -31.81
N THR A 496 -43.69 -17.82 -32.11
CA THR A 496 -42.85 -18.49 -33.13
C THR A 496 -41.38 -18.05 -33.02
N MET A 497 -40.50 -19.03 -32.83
CA MET A 497 -39.04 -18.95 -32.97
C MET A 497 -38.64 -18.82 -34.44
N ILE A 498 -37.75 -17.90 -34.77
CA ILE A 498 -36.96 -17.96 -36.02
C ILE A 498 -35.48 -17.77 -35.65
N SER A 499 -34.74 -18.85 -35.88
CA SER A 499 -33.29 -18.96 -35.87
C SER A 499 -32.72 -18.37 -37.16
N THR A 500 -31.71 -17.51 -37.07
CA THR A 500 -30.74 -17.34 -38.15
C THR A 500 -29.38 -16.95 -37.59
N ALA A 501 -28.42 -17.86 -37.76
CA ALA A 501 -27.01 -17.69 -37.47
C ALA A 501 -26.32 -16.86 -38.57
N ILE A 502 -25.42 -15.95 -38.19
CA ILE A 502 -24.43 -15.35 -39.10
C ILE A 502 -23.05 -15.40 -38.43
N THR A 503 -22.12 -16.03 -39.14
CA THR A 503 -20.69 -16.23 -38.90
C THR A 503 -19.85 -14.93 -38.89
N PRO A 504 -18.69 -14.91 -38.20
CA PRO A 504 -17.82 -13.73 -38.09
C PRO A 504 -16.69 -13.71 -39.13
N PRO A 505 -16.08 -12.54 -39.45
CA PRO A 505 -14.79 -12.49 -40.11
C PRO A 505 -13.64 -12.16 -39.14
N ALA A 506 -12.73 -13.13 -39.07
CA ALA A 506 -11.27 -13.09 -39.15
C ALA A 506 -10.44 -11.91 -38.59
N ALA A 507 -9.38 -12.34 -37.88
CA ALA A 507 -8.29 -11.60 -37.27
C ALA A 507 -7.30 -10.95 -38.25
N ALA A 508 -6.52 -9.98 -37.76
CA ALA A 508 -5.25 -9.53 -38.32
C ALA A 508 -4.19 -9.42 -37.21
N ALA A 509 -2.97 -9.84 -37.54
CA ALA A 509 -1.88 -10.16 -36.64
C ALA A 509 -0.81 -9.04 -36.51
N ALA A 510 -0.16 -9.05 -35.34
CA ALA A 510 1.26 -8.85 -35.02
C ALA A 510 2.13 -7.81 -35.77
N ALA A 511 2.82 -6.97 -34.98
CA ALA A 511 4.21 -6.59 -35.24
C ALA A 511 4.96 -6.30 -33.92
N ALA A 512 6.14 -6.91 -33.79
CA ALA A 512 7.13 -6.75 -32.72
C ALA A 512 8.26 -5.82 -33.18
N VAL A 513 8.92 -5.09 -32.28
CA VAL A 513 10.22 -4.41 -32.49
C VAL A 513 11.00 -4.32 -31.14
N PRO A 514 12.34 -4.39 -31.12
CA PRO A 514 13.17 -4.98 -30.04
C PRO A 514 13.92 -3.97 -29.13
N GLU A 515 14.76 -4.53 -28.24
CA GLU A 515 15.69 -3.87 -27.31
C GLU A 515 16.93 -3.22 -27.96
N ASP A 516 17.48 -2.26 -27.20
CA ASP A 516 18.88 -1.83 -27.02
C ASP A 516 19.57 -0.67 -27.79
N GLU A 517 20.18 0.20 -26.95
CA GLU A 517 21.43 0.98 -27.03
C GLU A 517 21.57 2.42 -27.63
N TYR A 518 22.01 3.32 -26.72
CA TYR A 518 23.07 4.36 -26.78
C TYR A 518 23.07 5.57 -27.77
N PHE A 519 23.07 6.76 -27.14
CA PHE A 519 23.74 8.05 -27.45
C PHE A 519 24.29 8.36 -28.87
N SER A 520 23.85 9.49 -29.47
CA SER A 520 24.69 10.66 -29.82
C SER A 520 23.90 11.83 -30.43
N ASP A 521 24.36 13.04 -30.17
CA ASP A 521 23.83 14.37 -30.55
C ASP A 521 23.81 14.69 -32.06
N HIS A 522 22.83 15.48 -32.52
CA HIS A 522 23.04 16.79 -33.18
C HIS A 522 21.73 17.46 -33.67
N GLU A 523 21.53 18.69 -33.16
CA GLU A 523 20.95 19.91 -33.75
C GLU A 523 20.47 19.95 -35.23
N THR A 524 19.26 20.47 -35.48
CA THR A 524 18.93 21.81 -36.05
C THR A 524 17.62 21.85 -36.86
N ASN A 525 16.87 22.94 -36.64
CA ASN A 525 15.98 23.70 -37.55
C ASN A 525 14.78 23.01 -38.23
N ASP A 526 13.71 23.68 -38.66
CA ASP A 526 13.01 24.96 -38.42
C ASP A 526 11.85 24.96 -39.46
N HIS A 527 10.78 25.71 -39.19
CA HIS A 527 9.66 26.11 -40.09
C HIS A 527 8.64 25.01 -40.44
N GLY A 528 7.35 25.18 -40.13
CA GLY A 528 6.39 26.09 -40.80
C GLY A 528 5.68 25.27 -41.89
N THR A 529 4.37 25.24 -42.11
CA THR A 529 3.27 26.19 -41.93
C THR A 529 1.95 25.43 -42.20
N HIS A 530 0.85 26.08 -41.84
CA HIS A 530 -0.54 25.83 -42.23
C HIS A 530 -0.75 25.31 -43.67
N ASP A 531 -1.78 24.47 -43.87
CA ASP A 531 -2.91 24.82 -44.77
C ASP A 531 -4.07 23.81 -44.68
N THR A 532 -5.24 24.34 -44.31
CA THR A 532 -6.57 23.81 -44.62
C THR A 532 -6.94 24.09 -46.07
N PRO A 533 -7.79 23.27 -46.71
CA PRO A 533 -8.97 23.88 -47.31
C PRO A 533 -10.26 23.03 -47.27
N THR A 534 -11.32 23.72 -46.83
CA THR A 534 -12.58 23.94 -47.56
C THR A 534 -13.52 22.78 -47.90
N MET A 535 -14.70 22.91 -47.27
CA MET A 535 -16.04 22.51 -47.65
C MET A 535 -16.31 22.15 -49.11
N ILE A 536 -16.98 21.02 -49.31
CA ILE A 536 -17.99 20.84 -50.36
C ILE A 536 -19.25 20.27 -49.71
N THR A 537 -20.33 21.03 -49.84
CA THR A 537 -21.70 20.68 -49.49
C THR A 537 -22.26 19.63 -50.45
N ARG A 538 -22.99 18.64 -49.93
CA ARG A 538 -24.08 17.99 -50.66
C ARG A 538 -25.12 17.49 -49.68
N GLU A 539 -26.27 18.14 -49.78
CA GLU A 539 -27.57 17.73 -49.25
C GLU A 539 -27.97 16.40 -49.89
N ASP A 540 -28.46 15.46 -49.11
CA ASP A 540 -29.44 14.48 -49.53
C ASP A 540 -30.26 14.08 -48.30
N GLU A 541 -31.47 14.62 -48.22
CA GLU A 541 -32.52 14.21 -47.31
C GLU A 541 -32.99 12.80 -47.67
N GLN A 542 -32.78 11.84 -46.77
CA GLN A 542 -33.60 10.62 -46.73
C GLN A 542 -34.17 10.42 -45.33
N THR A 543 -35.45 10.74 -45.25
CA THR A 543 -36.37 10.43 -44.16
C THR A 543 -36.54 8.92 -44.04
N SER A 544 -35.90 8.33 -43.03
CA SER A 544 -36.18 6.97 -42.57
C SER A 544 -36.78 7.02 -41.17
N SER A 545 -38.05 6.69 -41.11
CA SER A 545 -38.82 6.39 -39.91
C SER A 545 -38.16 5.26 -39.11
N THR A 546 -37.57 5.59 -37.96
CA THR A 546 -37.08 4.59 -37.00
C THR A 546 -38.02 4.58 -35.79
N GLN A 547 -38.76 3.50 -35.66
CA GLN A 547 -39.50 3.16 -34.45
C GLN A 547 -38.56 3.15 -33.24
N PRO A 548 -39.03 3.51 -32.03
CA PRO A 548 -38.20 3.47 -30.83
C PRO A 548 -37.82 2.02 -30.53
N GLN A 549 -36.59 1.63 -30.86
CA GLN A 549 -36.00 0.40 -30.35
C GLN A 549 -35.96 0.53 -28.82
N LYS A 550 -36.65 -0.41 -28.17
CA LYS A 550 -36.56 -0.67 -26.73
C LYS A 550 -35.06 -0.78 -26.42
N LYS A 551 -34.47 0.23 -25.77
CA LYS A 551 -33.11 0.14 -25.23
C LYS A 551 -33.12 -1.04 -24.27
N GLU A 552 -32.62 -2.19 -24.71
CA GLU A 552 -32.19 -3.22 -23.78
C GLU A 552 -31.23 -2.52 -22.82
N LYS A 553 -31.54 -2.58 -21.52
CA LYS A 553 -30.63 -2.08 -20.49
C LYS A 553 -29.38 -2.94 -20.58
N GLU A 554 -28.36 -2.48 -21.30
CA GLU A 554 -27.03 -3.07 -21.24
C GLU A 554 -26.62 -3.10 -19.77
N GLU A 555 -26.35 -4.31 -19.26
CA GLU A 555 -25.88 -4.45 -17.89
C GLU A 555 -24.55 -3.70 -17.73
N PRO A 556 -24.34 -3.00 -16.61
CA PRO A 556 -23.09 -2.30 -16.38
C PRO A 556 -21.92 -3.29 -16.44
N LEU A 557 -20.87 -2.94 -17.19
CA LEU A 557 -19.64 -3.73 -17.17
C LEU A 557 -19.03 -3.68 -15.76
N ILE A 558 -18.78 -4.86 -15.19
CA ILE A 558 -18.14 -5.03 -13.89
C ILE A 558 -16.88 -5.87 -14.03
N ASP A 559 -15.85 -5.54 -13.24
CA ASP A 559 -14.78 -6.48 -12.95
C ASP A 559 -15.32 -7.52 -11.94
N VAL A 560 -15.47 -8.75 -12.43
CA VAL A 560 -16.01 -9.89 -11.67
C VAL A 560 -15.18 -10.15 -10.41
N GLU A 561 -13.87 -10.00 -10.49
CA GLU A 561 -12.99 -10.26 -9.35
C GLU A 561 -13.15 -9.18 -8.27
N VAL A 562 -13.31 -7.91 -8.66
CA VAL A 562 -13.62 -6.84 -7.69
C VAL A 562 -14.97 -7.07 -7.04
N TYR A 563 -15.98 -7.50 -7.81
CA TYR A 563 -17.29 -7.82 -7.27
C TYR A 563 -17.24 -8.98 -6.27
N GLU A 564 -16.56 -10.07 -6.61
CA GLU A 564 -16.37 -11.23 -5.72
C GLU A 564 -15.62 -10.83 -4.43
N LEU A 565 -14.55 -10.02 -4.52
CA LEU A 565 -13.84 -9.52 -3.35
C LEU A 565 -14.73 -8.65 -2.45
N LEU A 566 -15.67 -7.90 -3.01
CA LEU A 566 -16.63 -7.11 -2.22
C LEU A 566 -17.72 -8.00 -1.61
N ALA A 567 -18.21 -9.00 -2.35
CA ALA A 567 -19.32 -9.85 -1.95
C ALA A 567 -18.90 -10.92 -0.93
N GLU A 568 -17.84 -11.67 -1.23
CA GLU A 568 -17.31 -12.77 -0.39
C GLU A 568 -16.34 -12.25 0.66
N GLY A 569 -15.63 -11.17 0.33
CA GLY A 569 -14.78 -10.44 1.25
C GLY A 569 -13.29 -10.76 1.16
N ARG A 570 -12.54 -10.01 1.97
CA ARG A 570 -11.12 -10.28 2.24
C ARG A 570 -10.96 -11.52 3.15
N ARG A 571 -9.73 -11.92 3.49
CA ARG A 571 -9.55 -13.14 4.30
C ARG A 571 -10.06 -12.98 5.73
N THR A 572 -9.86 -11.81 6.34
CA THR A 572 -10.20 -11.58 7.75
C THR A 572 -11.04 -10.33 7.99
N ASP A 573 -11.85 -10.39 9.06
CA ASP A 573 -12.50 -9.20 9.59
C ASP A 573 -11.44 -8.34 10.31
N THR A 574 -11.60 -7.02 10.26
CA THR A 574 -10.83 -6.12 11.12
C THR A 574 -11.68 -5.69 12.30
N LYS A 575 -11.03 -5.10 13.32
CA LYS A 575 -11.74 -4.56 14.49
C LYS A 575 -12.78 -3.49 14.14
N PHE A 576 -12.67 -2.83 12.98
CA PHE A 576 -13.53 -1.70 12.59
C PHE A 576 -14.40 -1.98 11.35
N ASP A 577 -14.09 -2.99 10.52
CA ASP A 577 -14.81 -3.29 9.28
C ASP A 577 -14.91 -4.80 9.04
N MET A 578 -16.05 -5.25 8.50
CA MET A 578 -16.22 -6.64 8.10
C MET A 578 -15.41 -6.95 6.84
N ARG A 579 -15.05 -8.23 6.67
CA ARG A 579 -14.30 -8.73 5.52
C ARG A 579 -15.08 -8.59 4.22
N HIS A 580 -16.39 -8.85 4.27
CA HIS A 580 -17.31 -8.65 3.16
C HIS A 580 -17.99 -7.29 3.26
N SER A 581 -18.38 -6.74 2.11
CA SER A 581 -19.07 -5.46 2.02
C SER A 581 -20.22 -5.59 1.04
N LYS A 582 -21.31 -6.26 1.47
CA LYS A 582 -22.44 -6.58 0.59
C LYS A 582 -23.11 -5.32 0.06
N PHE A 583 -23.21 -4.28 0.89
CA PHE A 583 -23.69 -2.99 0.40
C PHE A 583 -22.80 -2.36 -0.68
N ALA A 584 -21.47 -2.43 -0.55
CA ALA A 584 -20.55 -1.94 -1.58
C ALA A 584 -20.61 -2.80 -2.84
N ALA A 585 -20.73 -4.13 -2.72
CA ALA A 585 -20.95 -5.04 -3.83
C ALA A 585 -22.26 -4.71 -4.59
N TYR A 586 -23.33 -4.39 -3.86
CA TYR A 586 -24.62 -3.97 -4.42
C TYR A 586 -24.49 -2.67 -5.23
N VAL A 587 -23.89 -1.63 -4.63
CA VAL A 587 -23.66 -0.34 -5.29
C VAL A 587 -22.78 -0.53 -6.53
N TYR A 588 -21.72 -1.30 -6.42
CA TYR A 588 -20.79 -1.56 -7.53
C TYR A 588 -21.47 -2.32 -8.69
N ARG A 589 -22.26 -3.35 -8.41
CA ARG A 589 -23.03 -4.09 -9.43
C ARG A 589 -23.99 -3.19 -10.21
N LYS A 590 -24.60 -2.21 -9.55
CA LYS A 590 -25.57 -1.30 -10.17
C LYS A 590 -24.91 -0.15 -10.94
N LEU A 591 -23.72 0.31 -10.51
CA LEU A 591 -23.00 1.39 -11.19
C LEU A 591 -22.08 0.89 -12.32
N GLY A 592 -21.46 -0.27 -12.13
CA GLY A 592 -20.36 -0.76 -12.95
C GLY A 592 -19.10 0.09 -12.87
N ASP A 593 -18.07 -0.32 -13.62
CA ASP A 593 -16.75 0.30 -13.61
C ASP A 593 -16.79 1.76 -14.02
N ARG A 594 -17.53 2.04 -15.11
CA ARG A 594 -17.69 3.40 -15.62
C ARG A 594 -18.46 4.28 -14.64
N GLY A 595 -19.56 3.77 -14.09
CA GLY A 595 -20.37 4.53 -13.13
C GLY A 595 -19.60 4.83 -11.85
N LEU A 596 -18.72 3.93 -11.43
CA LEU A 596 -17.81 4.16 -10.32
C LEU A 596 -16.82 5.29 -10.63
N GLU A 597 -16.11 5.21 -11.77
CA GLU A 597 -15.09 6.18 -12.16
C GLU A 597 -15.65 7.60 -12.27
N GLU A 598 -16.83 7.76 -12.88
CA GLU A 598 -17.50 9.04 -13.06
C GLU A 598 -17.83 9.75 -11.73
N ARG A 599 -17.97 9.00 -10.63
CA ARG A 599 -18.41 9.51 -9.32
C ARG A 599 -17.27 9.72 -8.32
N ILE A 600 -16.05 9.27 -8.61
CA ILE A 600 -14.90 9.47 -7.72
C ILE A 600 -14.59 10.95 -7.51
N SER A 601 -14.72 11.76 -8.55
CA SER A 601 -14.53 13.22 -8.46
C SER A 601 -15.57 13.92 -7.56
N LEU A 602 -16.75 13.31 -7.40
CA LEU A 602 -17.83 13.82 -6.55
C LEU A 602 -17.69 13.40 -5.07
N CYS A 603 -16.77 12.49 -4.76
CA CYS A 603 -16.46 12.06 -3.40
C CYS A 603 -15.59 13.11 -2.67
N VAL A 604 -16.16 14.28 -2.40
CA VAL A 604 -15.49 15.43 -1.77
C VAL A 604 -15.51 15.32 -0.25
N TYR A 605 -14.35 15.58 0.39
CA TYR A 605 -14.19 15.65 1.84
C TYR A 605 -13.65 17.04 2.26
N PRO A 606 -14.18 17.68 3.32
CA PRO A 606 -15.36 17.27 4.08
C PRO A 606 -16.64 17.32 3.22
N VAL A 607 -17.62 16.50 3.56
CA VAL A 607 -18.93 16.52 2.88
C VAL A 607 -19.67 17.78 3.31
N THR A 608 -20.31 18.44 2.36
CA THR A 608 -21.14 19.63 2.55
C THR A 608 -22.50 19.37 1.94
N PRO A 609 -23.56 20.14 2.26
CA PRO A 609 -24.85 19.96 1.62
C PRO A 609 -24.77 20.06 0.08
N THR A 610 -23.91 20.97 -0.42
CA THR A 610 -23.68 21.13 -1.87
C THR A 610 -23.04 19.88 -2.49
N SER A 611 -21.94 19.38 -1.92
CA SER A 611 -21.28 18.19 -2.46
C SER A 611 -22.11 16.91 -2.26
N ALA A 612 -22.88 16.82 -1.17
CA ALA A 612 -23.82 15.75 -0.91
C ALA A 612 -24.92 15.68 -1.99
N ASN A 613 -25.59 16.82 -2.26
CA ASN A 613 -26.60 16.89 -3.31
C ASN A 613 -26.02 16.55 -4.69
N ALA A 614 -24.84 17.09 -5.01
CA ALA A 614 -24.17 16.81 -6.29
C ALA A 614 -23.88 15.32 -6.47
N LEU A 615 -23.41 14.61 -5.44
CA LEU A 615 -23.19 13.17 -5.51
C LEU A 615 -24.52 12.40 -5.63
N LEU A 616 -25.47 12.64 -4.73
CA LEU A 616 -26.70 11.84 -4.64
C LEU A 616 -27.59 12.01 -5.88
N ALA A 617 -27.62 13.18 -6.51
CA ALA A 617 -28.34 13.42 -7.76
C ALA A 617 -27.84 12.52 -8.92
N THR A 618 -26.61 12.01 -8.84
CA THR A 618 -26.08 11.08 -9.84
C THR A 618 -26.42 9.62 -9.57
N ILE A 619 -27.03 9.25 -8.46
CA ILE A 619 -27.25 7.84 -8.10
C ILE A 619 -28.61 7.37 -8.66
N PRO A 620 -28.63 6.52 -9.72
CA PRO A 620 -29.89 6.22 -10.44
C PRO A 620 -30.86 5.33 -9.64
N PHE A 621 -30.37 4.66 -8.60
CA PHE A 621 -31.13 3.79 -7.71
C PHE A 621 -31.17 4.34 -6.27
N LEU A 622 -31.09 5.66 -6.11
CA LEU A 622 -31.04 6.31 -4.80
C LEU A 622 -32.25 5.96 -3.92
N VAL A 623 -33.45 5.86 -4.51
CA VAL A 623 -34.68 5.49 -3.79
C VAL A 623 -34.53 4.14 -3.09
N GLU A 624 -33.94 3.16 -3.78
CA GLU A 624 -33.66 1.83 -3.23
C GLU A 624 -32.66 1.93 -2.07
N ILE A 625 -31.56 2.68 -2.23
CA ILE A 625 -30.57 2.87 -1.17
C ILE A 625 -31.21 3.53 0.06
N VAL A 626 -31.98 4.61 -0.13
CA VAL A 626 -32.65 5.31 0.97
C VAL A 626 -33.62 4.39 1.70
N SER A 627 -34.36 3.55 0.98
CA SER A 627 -35.26 2.56 1.57
C SER A 627 -34.51 1.56 2.45
N ILE A 628 -33.38 1.04 1.97
CA ILE A 628 -32.52 0.10 2.72
C ILE A 628 -31.93 0.78 3.96
N VAL A 629 -31.28 1.93 3.78
CA VAL A 629 -30.59 2.67 4.85
C VAL A 629 -31.56 3.14 5.94
N SER A 630 -32.78 3.56 5.58
CA SER A 630 -33.78 4.01 6.54
C SER A 630 -34.28 2.91 7.49
N LYS A 631 -34.09 1.62 7.16
CA LYS A 631 -34.43 0.50 8.04
C LYS A 631 -33.43 0.32 9.19
N VAL A 632 -32.21 0.83 9.03
CA VAL A 632 -31.16 0.79 10.05
C VAL A 632 -31.07 2.14 10.77
N ALA A 633 -31.03 3.24 10.02
CA ALA A 633 -30.93 4.59 10.54
C ALA A 633 -32.32 5.12 10.99
N ILE A 634 -32.95 4.42 11.93
CA ILE A 634 -34.36 4.63 12.36
C ILE A 634 -34.59 6.09 12.81
N THR A 635 -33.64 6.67 13.55
CA THR A 635 -33.73 8.05 14.04
C THR A 635 -33.66 9.11 12.92
N ARG A 636 -33.28 8.70 11.71
CA ARG A 636 -33.11 9.57 10.53
C ARG A 636 -34.02 9.16 9.36
N ALA A 637 -34.84 8.12 9.50
CA ALA A 637 -35.63 7.54 8.41
C ALA A 637 -36.49 8.57 7.67
N ASP A 638 -37.24 9.42 8.38
CA ASP A 638 -38.09 10.43 7.74
C ASP A 638 -37.28 11.50 7.01
N ALA A 639 -36.14 11.90 7.56
CA ALA A 639 -35.25 12.86 6.93
C ALA A 639 -34.60 12.26 5.67
N LEU A 640 -34.19 11.00 5.73
CA LEU A 640 -33.65 10.26 4.58
C LEU A 640 -34.69 10.14 3.45
N ARG A 641 -35.94 9.79 3.76
CA ARG A 641 -37.03 9.75 2.77
C ARG A 641 -37.27 11.10 2.11
N ARG A 642 -37.18 12.21 2.87
CA ARG A 642 -37.27 13.57 2.31
C ARG A 642 -36.16 13.92 1.32
N ILE A 643 -34.97 13.32 1.42
CA ILE A 643 -33.88 13.57 0.46
C ILE A 643 -34.34 13.24 -0.96
N VAL A 644 -35.02 12.10 -1.16
CA VAL A 644 -35.51 11.67 -2.48
C VAL A 644 -36.45 12.70 -3.10
N HIS A 645 -37.32 13.30 -2.29
CA HIS A 645 -38.30 14.30 -2.76
C HIS A 645 -37.67 15.67 -3.02
N ASN A 646 -36.56 15.99 -2.36
CA ASN A 646 -35.94 17.32 -2.38
C ASN A 646 -34.73 17.42 -3.31
N LEU A 647 -34.28 16.32 -3.90
CA LEU A 647 -33.16 16.37 -4.83
C LEU A 647 -33.57 17.10 -6.11
N PRO A 648 -32.75 18.07 -6.57
CA PRO A 648 -33.00 18.74 -7.84
C PRO A 648 -33.04 17.71 -8.96
N HIS A 649 -33.95 17.89 -9.92
CA HIS A 649 -34.05 16.99 -11.05
C HIS A 649 -32.71 17.03 -11.81
N PRO A 650 -32.20 15.94 -12.41
CA PRO A 650 -30.93 15.94 -13.14
C PRO A 650 -30.80 17.02 -14.24
N ASN A 651 -31.92 17.61 -14.66
CA ASN A 651 -31.98 18.69 -15.65
C ASN A 651 -31.77 20.10 -15.06
N ASP A 652 -31.79 20.24 -13.73
CA ASP A 652 -31.65 21.51 -13.01
C ASP A 652 -30.20 21.80 -12.58
N ILE A 653 -29.27 20.89 -12.88
CA ILE A 653 -27.84 20.99 -12.58
C ILE A 653 -27.09 21.23 -13.92
N SER A 654 -27.28 22.40 -14.51
CA SER A 654 -26.54 22.87 -15.70
C SER A 654 -25.72 24.11 -15.39
#